data_AF-A0A924Q0M6-F1
#
_entry.id   AF-A0A924Q0M6-F1
#
_cell.length_a   1.000
_cell.length_b   1.000
_cell.length_c   1.000
_cell.angle_alpha   90.00
_cell.angle_beta   90.00
_cell.angle_gamma   90.00
#
_symmetry.space_group_name_H-M   'P 1'
#
loop_
_entity.id
_entity.type
_entity.pdbx_description
1 polymer ?
#
loop_
_entity_poly.entity_id
_entity_poly.type
_entity_poly.pdbx_seq_one_letter_code
_entity_poly.pdbx_strand_id
1 'polypeptide(L)'
;MSASSPALLDAAARMLVLRHVRTLITSTLAFFVQRQAEHVKNMRAHLFELFDARPGMTQAQNLRTAGMMLDNQADLFNRSFQAALKESIEEDLESVLPGALLELRPLARSDEAGGPVSMALLDVDEIERHLLVDRVAQRFNQRYDVKLGPFTQSLGVLLRIPDMSLADNPFRPATFIRAFSVAWQKAEFDPEAAEDFVLALEPQHGIDWAPLYAALTEMLVRAGFSAQPVHRIKRAAGSESVAAPLQAGSPEKSGFGGLEQGASQSGFANPAPTATSAGGLGVADGPGIAALARQFLQKLGFGRKSSGLGQAGGLTGFGGGGPGSGSGNSSGYAAGNGPTAAAGRGSGDASGGSGGMGDSGVGPISHAPADSAFMGYLGGLQARAELASIPPWVEGQDIHEQNLLRQMRHGEEFRRAPEIDRGTVDALAEVFDYVFADRAIPMQIKIVIGRLQIPVLKAAMIDRDFFLTPEHPARKLIDALAAASVAWIPEKGEDDPLYLRIESTVRRVLTEFDNDLNLFGVLLAQFNTFLLETEQQAEVQIEPAADLEQKNEALAMALAHTDEVVHQCIGGLSPAEPLQPFLLPFLTHQWREVMARAWLKTADRPADWDQALRTMDQVIWSVQSKAGAEERAKLVALLPDLVKNLNGSLDAIHWDGEERATFTRLLIATHMKAIRGTRSAATQPDSGPGELEVKAGRDAMKALDERRARPALIEDGFEQAAQALTRGQWFDFVDDKGALRHYRLGWVSPQRTRLLFTNRDGFEAFVHSEREVAGLLREGRLAAINQEPIVSRAIDQIMAQADQVDIDLDIA
;
A
#
# COMPACT_ATOMS: atom_id res chain seq x y z
N MET A 1 4.53 -25.52 -37.65
CA MET A 1 3.25 -26.06 -38.11
C MET A 1 2.58 -26.67 -36.91
N SER A 2 1.44 -26.11 -36.53
CA SER A 2 0.64 -26.34 -35.33
C SER A 2 0.12 -27.78 -35.23
N ALA A 3 0.38 -28.45 -34.10
CA ALA A 3 -0.30 -29.69 -33.72
C ALA A 3 -1.62 -29.32 -33.03
N SER A 4 -2.73 -29.60 -33.71
CA SER A 4 -4.09 -29.30 -33.29
C SER A 4 -4.58 -30.21 -32.15
N SER A 5 -5.31 -29.60 -31.22
CA SER A 5 -6.17 -30.21 -30.20
C SER A 5 -7.03 -31.36 -30.73
N PRO A 6 -7.42 -32.34 -29.88
CA PRO A 6 -8.26 -33.44 -30.30
C PRO A 6 -9.63 -32.89 -30.75
N ALA A 7 -9.88 -33.09 -32.05
CA ALA A 7 -11.13 -32.97 -32.79
C ALA A 7 -12.36 -32.42 -32.04
N LEU A 8 -12.68 -31.14 -32.28
CA LEU A 8 -14.07 -30.67 -32.27
C LEU A 8 -14.87 -31.62 -33.17
N LEU A 9 -15.77 -32.41 -32.58
CA LEU A 9 -16.74 -33.20 -33.35
C LEU A 9 -17.45 -32.26 -34.32
N ASP A 10 -17.49 -32.64 -35.60
CA ASP A 10 -18.39 -32.00 -36.56
C ASP A 10 -19.81 -31.98 -35.96
N ALA A 11 -20.54 -30.87 -36.11
CA ALA A 11 -21.83 -30.65 -35.44
C ALA A 11 -22.83 -31.78 -35.75
N ALA A 12 -22.78 -32.34 -36.96
CA ALA A 12 -23.58 -33.49 -37.36
C ALA A 12 -23.18 -34.79 -36.64
N ALA A 13 -21.88 -35.02 -36.42
CA ALA A 13 -21.37 -36.17 -35.69
C ALA A 13 -21.71 -36.07 -34.19
N ARG A 14 -21.62 -34.87 -33.61
CA ARG A 14 -21.97 -34.59 -32.20
C ARG A 14 -23.44 -34.86 -31.92
N MET A 15 -24.35 -34.40 -32.79
CA MET A 15 -25.78 -34.69 -32.68
C MET A 15 -26.10 -36.20 -32.76
N LEU A 16 -25.37 -36.95 -33.60
CA LEU A 16 -25.56 -38.40 -33.72
C LEU A 16 -25.12 -39.12 -32.44
N VAL A 17 -23.97 -38.74 -31.87
CA VAL A 17 -23.48 -39.27 -30.58
C VAL A 17 -24.50 -39.01 -29.46
N LEU A 18 -24.98 -37.78 -29.33
CA LEU A 18 -25.95 -37.40 -28.29
C LEU A 18 -27.30 -38.10 -28.44
N ARG A 19 -27.73 -38.42 -29.68
CA ARG A 19 -28.93 -39.25 -29.91
C ARG A 19 -28.79 -40.66 -29.33
N HIS A 20 -27.63 -41.29 -29.53
CA HIS A 20 -27.36 -42.60 -28.96
C HIS A 20 -27.25 -42.54 -27.43
N VAL A 21 -26.57 -41.52 -26.89
CA VAL A 21 -26.46 -41.32 -25.43
C VAL A 21 -27.84 -41.09 -24.79
N ARG A 22 -28.71 -40.28 -25.40
CA ARG A 22 -30.10 -40.09 -24.94
C ARG A 22 -30.88 -41.41 -24.90
N THR A 23 -30.63 -42.30 -25.87
CA THR A 23 -31.25 -43.63 -25.88
C THR A 23 -30.73 -44.48 -24.73
N LEU A 24 -29.41 -44.47 -24.45
CA LEU A 24 -28.82 -45.17 -23.30
C LEU A 24 -29.37 -44.66 -21.96
N ILE A 25 -29.50 -43.33 -21.78
CA ILE A 25 -30.09 -42.72 -20.58
C ILE A 25 -31.54 -43.21 -20.41
N THR A 26 -32.34 -43.15 -21.49
CA THR A 26 -33.75 -43.58 -21.46
C THR A 26 -33.91 -45.05 -21.10
N SER A 27 -33.08 -45.93 -21.69
CA SER A 27 -33.07 -47.36 -21.37
C SER A 27 -32.62 -47.65 -19.94
N THR A 28 -31.65 -46.89 -19.42
CA THR A 28 -31.20 -47.00 -18.03
C THR A 28 -32.32 -46.63 -17.06
N LEU A 29 -33.00 -45.50 -17.29
CA LEU A 29 -34.14 -45.09 -16.47
C LEU A 29 -35.28 -46.13 -16.51
N ALA A 30 -35.62 -46.62 -17.71
CA ALA A 30 -36.66 -47.64 -17.88
C ALA A 30 -36.34 -48.95 -17.14
N PHE A 31 -35.06 -49.35 -17.10
CA PHE A 31 -34.60 -50.53 -16.38
C PHE A 31 -34.89 -50.44 -14.87
N PHE A 32 -34.60 -49.29 -14.26
CA PHE A 32 -34.86 -49.05 -12.84
C PHE A 32 -36.37 -48.94 -12.54
N VAL A 33 -37.14 -48.26 -13.40
CA VAL A 33 -38.62 -48.15 -13.27
C VAL A 33 -39.28 -49.53 -13.25
N GLN A 34 -38.89 -50.44 -14.15
CA GLN A 34 -39.47 -51.79 -14.23
C GLN A 34 -39.21 -52.64 -12.99
N ARG A 35 -38.15 -52.36 -12.23
CA ARG A 35 -37.70 -53.16 -11.07
C ARG A 35 -37.80 -52.42 -9.73
N GLN A 36 -38.36 -51.21 -9.70
CA GLN A 36 -38.39 -50.36 -8.51
C GLN A 36 -39.12 -50.98 -7.31
N ALA A 37 -40.24 -51.67 -7.54
CA ALA A 37 -41.02 -52.29 -6.47
C ALA A 37 -40.28 -53.49 -5.82
N GLU A 38 -39.59 -54.28 -6.64
CA GLU A 38 -38.76 -55.39 -6.16
C GLU A 38 -37.51 -54.86 -5.43
N HIS A 39 -36.92 -53.79 -5.94
CA HIS A 39 -35.74 -53.16 -5.35
C HIS A 39 -35.98 -52.63 -3.95
N VAL A 40 -37.02 -51.81 -3.76
CA VAL A 40 -37.37 -51.26 -2.45
C VAL A 40 -37.69 -52.39 -1.46
N LYS A 41 -38.38 -53.45 -1.92
CA LYS A 41 -38.69 -54.62 -1.09
C LYS A 41 -37.42 -55.35 -0.62
N ASN A 42 -36.45 -55.58 -1.51
CA ASN A 42 -35.20 -56.29 -1.18
C ASN A 42 -34.29 -55.43 -0.29
N MET A 43 -34.18 -54.13 -0.60
CA MET A 43 -33.41 -53.17 0.20
C MET A 43 -33.97 -53.05 1.62
N ARG A 44 -35.30 -53.00 1.76
CA ARG A 44 -35.99 -53.03 3.06
C ARG A 44 -35.68 -54.31 3.84
N ALA A 45 -35.80 -55.47 3.21
CA ALA A 45 -35.51 -56.75 3.86
C ALA A 45 -34.07 -56.80 4.38
N HIS A 46 -33.11 -56.33 3.59
CA HIS A 46 -31.71 -56.26 3.98
C HIS A 46 -31.43 -55.27 5.12
N LEU A 47 -32.08 -54.10 5.11
CA LEU A 47 -31.96 -53.14 6.22
C LEU A 47 -32.49 -53.73 7.55
N PHE A 48 -33.58 -54.51 7.50
CA PHE A 48 -34.09 -55.21 8.69
C PHE A 48 -33.20 -56.38 9.12
N GLU A 49 -32.58 -57.12 8.20
CA GLU A 49 -31.57 -58.14 8.52
C GLU A 49 -30.33 -57.53 9.18
N LEU A 50 -29.85 -56.39 8.67
CA LEU A 50 -28.74 -55.65 9.27
C LEU A 50 -29.11 -55.10 10.65
N PHE A 51 -30.36 -54.66 10.86
CA PHE A 51 -30.87 -54.30 12.17
C PHE A 51 -30.84 -55.49 13.15
N ASP A 52 -31.33 -56.65 12.73
CA ASP A 52 -31.37 -57.86 13.56
C ASP A 52 -29.97 -58.41 13.89
N ALA A 53 -28.96 -58.11 13.07
CA ALA A 53 -27.56 -58.49 13.26
C ALA A 53 -26.81 -57.72 14.37
N ARG A 54 -27.49 -56.82 15.11
CA ARG A 54 -26.95 -55.93 16.17
C ARG A 54 -25.73 -55.07 15.77
N PRO A 55 -25.92 -54.06 14.89
CA PRO A 55 -25.03 -52.90 14.84
C PRO A 55 -25.19 -52.05 16.12
N GLY A 56 -24.29 -51.11 16.39
CA GLY A 56 -24.35 -50.25 17.60
C GLY A 56 -25.73 -49.59 17.81
N MET A 57 -26.08 -49.24 19.07
CA MET A 57 -27.43 -48.79 19.45
C MET A 57 -28.00 -47.65 18.57
N THR A 58 -27.16 -46.71 18.15
CA THR A 58 -27.53 -45.58 17.28
C THR A 58 -27.72 -46.02 15.82
N GLN A 59 -26.77 -46.77 15.27
CA GLN A 59 -26.82 -47.31 13.90
C GLN A 59 -28.02 -48.25 13.70
N ALA A 60 -28.35 -49.09 14.70
CA ALA A 60 -29.53 -49.94 14.66
C ALA A 60 -30.83 -49.11 14.59
N GLN A 61 -30.90 -48.00 15.34
CA GLN A 61 -32.05 -47.10 15.29
C GLN A 61 -32.16 -46.39 13.93
N ASN A 62 -31.04 -45.98 13.34
CA ASN A 62 -30.97 -45.34 12.02
C ASN A 62 -31.43 -46.28 10.91
N LEU A 63 -30.92 -47.52 10.89
CA LEU A 63 -31.29 -48.54 9.90
C LEU A 63 -32.76 -48.95 10.01
N ARG A 64 -33.31 -49.00 11.23
CA ARG A 64 -34.74 -49.28 11.47
C ARG A 64 -35.62 -48.14 10.96
N THR A 65 -35.26 -46.90 11.26
CA THR A 65 -35.95 -45.71 10.77
C THR A 65 -35.90 -45.65 9.25
N ALA A 66 -34.73 -45.93 8.67
CA ALA A 66 -34.54 -45.97 7.22
C ALA A 66 -35.44 -47.02 6.53
N GLY A 67 -35.49 -48.24 7.08
CA GLY A 67 -36.36 -49.31 6.58
C GLY A 67 -37.85 -48.98 6.67
N MET A 68 -38.29 -48.29 7.73
CA MET A 68 -39.69 -47.84 7.89
C MET A 68 -40.04 -46.68 6.94
N MET A 69 -39.12 -45.73 6.73
CA MET A 69 -39.34 -44.59 5.84
C MET A 69 -39.40 -45.00 4.38
N LEU A 70 -38.54 -45.93 3.96
CA LEU A 70 -38.61 -46.54 2.63
C LEU A 70 -39.92 -47.29 2.37
N ASP A 71 -40.54 -47.85 3.42
CA ASP A 71 -41.83 -48.53 3.32
C ASP A 71 -42.99 -47.52 3.19
N ASN A 72 -42.98 -46.47 4.02
CA ASN A 72 -44.03 -45.46 4.05
C ASN A 72 -43.99 -44.50 2.85
N GLN A 73 -42.80 -44.24 2.29
CA GLN A 73 -42.59 -43.21 1.27
C GLN A 73 -41.86 -43.73 0.01
N ALA A 74 -42.10 -45.00 -0.35
CA ALA A 74 -41.48 -45.64 -1.51
C ALA A 74 -41.68 -44.87 -2.83
N ASP A 75 -42.87 -44.31 -3.05
CA ASP A 75 -43.19 -43.57 -4.28
C ASP A 75 -42.42 -42.25 -4.41
N LEU A 76 -42.21 -41.57 -3.28
CA LEU A 76 -41.46 -40.31 -3.22
C LEU A 76 -39.98 -40.59 -3.49
N PHE A 77 -39.41 -41.59 -2.80
CA PHE A 77 -38.04 -42.04 -3.01
C PHE A 77 -37.77 -42.49 -4.46
N ASN A 78 -38.68 -43.24 -5.08
CA ASN A 78 -38.51 -43.69 -6.46
C ASN A 78 -38.54 -42.52 -7.46
N ARG A 79 -39.38 -41.51 -7.23
CA ARG A 79 -39.41 -40.29 -8.05
C ARG A 79 -38.15 -39.46 -7.86
N SER A 80 -37.70 -39.25 -6.62
CA SER A 80 -36.46 -38.51 -6.35
C SER A 80 -35.24 -39.25 -6.90
N PHE A 81 -35.21 -40.58 -6.82
CA PHE A 81 -34.17 -41.42 -7.41
C PHE A 81 -34.12 -41.32 -8.93
N GLN A 82 -35.26 -41.38 -9.63
CA GLN A 82 -35.27 -41.24 -11.08
C GLN A 82 -34.76 -39.88 -11.55
N ALA A 83 -35.13 -38.80 -10.85
CA ALA A 83 -34.64 -37.47 -11.14
C ALA A 83 -33.13 -37.35 -10.87
N ALA A 84 -32.68 -37.83 -9.70
CA ALA A 84 -31.27 -37.82 -9.30
C ALA A 84 -30.39 -38.69 -10.20
N LEU A 85 -30.90 -39.84 -10.66
CA LEU A 85 -30.19 -40.75 -11.56
C LEU A 85 -29.97 -40.11 -12.93
N LYS A 86 -31.00 -39.46 -13.47
CA LYS A 86 -30.88 -38.72 -14.73
C LYS A 86 -29.86 -37.59 -14.61
N GLU A 87 -29.96 -36.79 -13.54
CA GLU A 87 -29.06 -35.66 -13.25
C GLU A 87 -27.61 -36.12 -13.07
N SER A 88 -27.36 -37.17 -12.30
CA SER A 88 -26.01 -37.70 -12.06
C SER A 88 -25.35 -38.23 -13.34
N ILE A 89 -26.11 -38.90 -14.21
CA ILE A 89 -25.58 -39.37 -15.51
C ILE A 89 -25.32 -38.19 -16.45
N GLU A 90 -26.20 -37.18 -16.44
CA GLU A 90 -26.06 -35.94 -17.22
C GLU A 90 -24.83 -35.12 -16.79
N GLU A 91 -24.56 -35.00 -15.49
CA GLU A 91 -23.37 -34.35 -14.94
C GLU A 91 -22.07 -35.08 -15.29
N ASP A 92 -22.03 -36.41 -15.09
CA ASP A 92 -20.85 -37.21 -15.46
C ASP A 92 -20.64 -37.15 -16.99
N LEU A 93 -21.70 -37.08 -17.80
CA LEU A 93 -21.60 -36.94 -19.25
C LEU A 93 -21.06 -35.55 -19.67
N GLU A 94 -21.48 -34.47 -19.01
CA GLU A 94 -20.97 -33.13 -19.27
C GLU A 94 -19.47 -33.02 -18.97
N SER A 95 -18.98 -33.76 -17.95
CA SER A 95 -17.56 -33.84 -17.64
C SER A 95 -16.74 -34.52 -18.75
N VAL A 96 -17.34 -35.48 -19.46
CA VAL A 96 -16.70 -36.26 -20.52
C VAL A 96 -16.88 -35.60 -21.90
N LEU A 97 -18.00 -34.92 -22.12
CA LEU A 97 -18.35 -34.22 -23.37
C LEU A 97 -18.93 -32.83 -23.08
N PRO A 98 -18.07 -31.80 -22.89
CA PRO A 98 -18.53 -30.44 -22.56
C PRO A 98 -19.50 -29.87 -23.61
N GLY A 99 -20.61 -29.31 -23.13
CA GLY A 99 -21.73 -28.78 -23.92
C GLY A 99 -22.76 -29.84 -24.35
N ALA A 100 -22.73 -31.05 -23.78
CA ALA A 100 -23.74 -32.08 -24.04
C ALA A 100 -25.12 -31.66 -23.49
N LEU A 101 -25.14 -31.00 -22.34
CA LEU A 101 -26.38 -30.61 -21.66
C LEU A 101 -27.19 -29.56 -22.44
N LEU A 102 -26.50 -28.62 -23.11
CA LEU A 102 -27.14 -27.60 -23.96
C LEU A 102 -27.95 -28.23 -25.09
N GLU A 103 -27.48 -29.36 -25.63
CA GLU A 103 -28.13 -30.09 -26.72
C GLU A 103 -29.15 -31.14 -26.23
N LEU A 104 -28.96 -31.70 -25.02
CA LEU A 104 -29.87 -32.67 -24.41
C LEU A 104 -31.11 -32.02 -23.76
N ARG A 105 -31.03 -30.76 -23.34
CA ARG A 105 -32.15 -29.97 -22.75
C ARG A 105 -32.54 -28.72 -23.59
N PRO A 106 -33.02 -28.85 -24.83
CA PRO A 106 -33.30 -27.69 -25.69
C PRO A 106 -34.55 -26.86 -25.31
N LEU A 107 -35.38 -27.27 -24.33
CA LEU A 107 -36.72 -26.69 -24.10
C LEU A 107 -37.05 -26.22 -22.66
N ALA A 108 -36.06 -26.07 -21.77
CA ALA A 108 -36.29 -25.55 -20.41
C ALA A 108 -35.73 -24.13 -20.22
N ARG A 109 -36.01 -23.22 -21.17
CA ARG A 109 -35.72 -21.78 -21.05
C ARG A 109 -37.01 -20.99 -20.84
N SER A 110 -37.67 -21.22 -19.71
CA SER A 110 -38.65 -20.28 -19.12
C SER A 110 -39.20 -20.89 -17.83
N ASP A 111 -39.12 -20.09 -16.76
CA ASP A 111 -39.79 -20.24 -15.47
C ASP A 111 -39.31 -21.37 -14.55
N GLU A 112 -38.09 -21.27 -14.04
CA GLU A 112 -37.85 -21.19 -12.59
C GLU A 112 -36.60 -20.34 -12.36
N ALA A 113 -36.77 -19.22 -11.67
CA ALA A 113 -35.68 -18.46 -11.09
C ALA A 113 -35.09 -19.24 -9.89
N GLY A 114 -34.44 -20.36 -10.18
CA GLY A 114 -33.40 -20.93 -9.34
C GLY A 114 -32.08 -20.55 -9.99
N GLY A 115 -31.36 -19.59 -9.42
CA GLY A 115 -30.02 -19.22 -9.89
C GLY A 115 -29.10 -20.44 -9.95
N PRO A 116 -27.97 -20.37 -10.69
CA PRO A 116 -26.96 -21.41 -10.63
C PRO A 116 -26.66 -21.67 -9.16
N VAL A 117 -26.82 -22.93 -8.75
CA VAL A 117 -26.62 -23.41 -7.39
C VAL A 117 -25.36 -22.75 -6.85
N SER A 118 -25.56 -21.98 -5.79
CA SER A 118 -24.54 -21.26 -5.06
C SER A 118 -23.32 -22.17 -4.89
N MET A 119 -22.16 -21.73 -5.36
CA MET A 119 -20.86 -22.23 -4.96
C MET A 119 -20.61 -21.83 -3.49
N ALA A 120 -21.47 -22.35 -2.61
CA ALA A 120 -21.25 -22.35 -1.19
C ALA A 120 -20.10 -23.31 -0.89
N LEU A 121 -19.29 -22.94 0.10
CA LEU A 121 -18.16 -23.72 0.61
C LEU A 121 -18.48 -25.22 0.63
N LEU A 122 -17.64 -26.02 -0.03
CA LEU A 122 -17.69 -27.48 0.09
C LEU A 122 -17.37 -27.83 1.55
N ASP A 123 -18.40 -28.19 2.30
CA ASP A 123 -18.28 -28.66 3.68
C ASP A 123 -17.46 -29.97 3.72
N VAL A 124 -16.74 -30.19 4.82
CA VAL A 124 -15.96 -31.42 5.09
C VAL A 124 -16.82 -32.68 4.89
N ASP A 125 -18.10 -32.57 5.23
CA ASP A 125 -19.11 -33.63 5.06
C ASP A 125 -19.32 -34.03 3.60
N GLU A 126 -19.14 -33.13 2.63
CA GLU A 126 -19.31 -33.46 1.21
C GLU A 126 -18.15 -34.31 0.67
N ILE A 127 -16.91 -34.04 1.13
CA ILE A 127 -15.74 -34.85 0.81
C ILE A 127 -15.87 -36.25 1.43
N GLU A 128 -16.32 -36.34 2.68
CA GLU A 128 -16.57 -37.63 3.34
C GLU A 128 -17.65 -38.44 2.61
N ARG A 129 -18.74 -37.79 2.16
CA ARG A 129 -19.78 -38.41 1.33
C ARG A 129 -19.25 -38.90 -0.02
N HIS A 130 -18.40 -38.13 -0.70
CA HIS A 130 -17.77 -38.58 -1.95
C HIS A 130 -16.89 -39.82 -1.75
N LEU A 131 -16.07 -39.83 -0.70
CA LEU A 131 -15.25 -41.00 -0.34
C LEU A 131 -16.10 -42.21 0.06
N LEU A 132 -17.25 -41.99 0.70
CA LEU A 132 -18.20 -43.03 1.05
C LEU A 132 -18.80 -43.69 -0.21
N VAL A 133 -19.28 -42.88 -1.16
CA VAL A 133 -19.83 -43.33 -2.44
C VAL A 133 -18.80 -44.15 -3.21
N ASP A 134 -17.55 -43.68 -3.30
CA ASP A 134 -16.47 -44.39 -4.00
C ASP A 134 -16.12 -45.72 -3.33
N ARG A 135 -16.10 -45.78 -1.98
CA ARG A 135 -15.85 -47.01 -1.22
C ARG A 135 -16.91 -48.07 -1.48
N VAL A 136 -18.19 -47.69 -1.48
CA VAL A 136 -19.30 -48.60 -1.77
C VAL A 136 -19.28 -49.00 -3.25
N ALA A 137 -19.03 -48.06 -4.15
CA ALA A 137 -18.93 -48.31 -5.59
C ALA A 137 -17.85 -49.33 -5.94
N GLN A 138 -16.74 -49.38 -5.19
CA GLN A 138 -15.69 -50.38 -5.39
C GLN A 138 -16.21 -51.82 -5.26
N ARG A 139 -17.16 -52.08 -4.35
CA ARG A 139 -17.78 -53.42 -4.19
C ARG A 139 -18.61 -53.80 -5.41
N PHE A 140 -19.35 -52.85 -5.96
CA PHE A 140 -20.14 -53.04 -7.18
C PHE A 140 -19.24 -53.19 -8.41
N ASN A 141 -18.18 -52.39 -8.53
CA ASN A 141 -17.18 -52.49 -9.59
C ASN A 141 -16.58 -53.90 -9.64
N GLN A 142 -16.16 -54.47 -8.51
CA GLN A 142 -15.59 -55.83 -8.45
C GLN A 142 -16.56 -56.92 -8.96
N ARG A 143 -17.87 -56.77 -8.74
CA ARG A 143 -18.89 -57.74 -9.15
C ARG A 143 -19.25 -57.65 -10.63
N TYR A 144 -19.23 -56.43 -11.18
CA TYR A 144 -19.70 -56.13 -12.54
C TYR A 144 -18.58 -55.87 -13.55
N ASP A 145 -17.31 -55.86 -13.14
CA ASP A 145 -16.13 -55.56 -13.97
C ASP A 145 -16.13 -56.30 -15.32
N VAL A 146 -16.40 -57.61 -15.30
CA VAL A 146 -16.43 -58.49 -16.49
C VAL A 146 -17.48 -58.02 -17.54
N LYS A 147 -18.58 -57.40 -17.10
CA LYS A 147 -19.65 -56.89 -17.97
C LYS A 147 -19.49 -55.39 -18.27
N LEU A 148 -18.87 -54.65 -17.36
CA LEU A 148 -18.67 -53.21 -17.47
C LEU A 148 -17.51 -52.84 -18.42
N GLY A 149 -16.47 -53.66 -18.49
CA GLY A 149 -15.34 -53.46 -19.40
C GLY A 149 -15.73 -53.38 -20.88
N PRO A 150 -16.44 -54.38 -21.45
CA PRO A 150 -16.87 -54.34 -22.85
C PRO A 150 -17.80 -53.16 -23.16
N PHE A 151 -18.69 -52.82 -22.21
CA PHE A 151 -19.56 -51.66 -22.33
C PHE A 151 -18.76 -50.35 -22.37
N THR A 152 -17.81 -50.17 -21.44
CA THR A 152 -16.96 -48.98 -21.33
C THR A 152 -16.14 -48.77 -22.61
N GLN A 153 -15.58 -49.84 -23.17
CA GLN A 153 -14.85 -49.78 -24.43
C GLN A 153 -15.77 -49.40 -25.61
N SER A 154 -16.97 -49.99 -25.67
CA SER A 154 -17.95 -49.69 -26.73
C SER A 154 -18.45 -48.24 -26.63
N LEU A 155 -18.58 -47.72 -25.40
CA LEU A 155 -18.94 -46.34 -25.11
C LEU A 155 -17.80 -45.37 -25.48
N GLY A 156 -16.54 -45.75 -25.24
CA GLY A 156 -15.37 -44.99 -25.69
C GLY A 156 -15.31 -44.86 -27.22
N VAL A 157 -15.68 -45.90 -27.95
CA VAL A 157 -15.81 -45.86 -29.42
C VAL A 157 -16.93 -44.89 -29.85
N LEU A 158 -18.07 -44.88 -29.17
CA LEU A 158 -19.18 -43.94 -29.43
C LEU A 158 -18.75 -42.48 -29.17
N LEU A 159 -18.07 -42.24 -28.03
CA LEU A 159 -17.63 -40.90 -27.61
C LEU A 159 -16.33 -40.44 -28.29
N ARG A 160 -15.69 -41.30 -29.11
CA ARG A 160 -14.38 -41.10 -29.74
C ARG A 160 -13.25 -40.79 -28.75
N ILE A 161 -13.33 -41.39 -27.56
CA ILE A 161 -12.30 -41.28 -26.52
C ILE A 161 -11.45 -42.55 -26.60
N PRO A 162 -10.21 -42.49 -27.12
CA PRO A 162 -9.32 -43.65 -27.13
C PRO A 162 -9.00 -44.04 -25.67
N ASP A 163 -9.05 -45.34 -25.39
CA ASP A 163 -8.72 -45.91 -24.08
C ASP A 163 -9.55 -45.38 -22.89
N MET A 164 -10.85 -45.15 -23.11
CA MET A 164 -11.81 -44.75 -22.06
C MET A 164 -11.75 -45.67 -20.83
N SER A 165 -11.48 -45.08 -19.66
CA SER A 165 -11.36 -45.80 -18.40
C SER A 165 -12.73 -45.96 -17.72
N LEU A 166 -12.79 -46.82 -16.69
CA LEU A 166 -13.98 -46.96 -15.84
C LEU A 166 -14.34 -45.67 -15.08
N ALA A 167 -13.37 -44.77 -14.85
CA ALA A 167 -13.61 -43.51 -14.16
C ALA A 167 -14.35 -42.51 -15.06
N ASP A 168 -14.12 -42.58 -16.37
CA ASP A 168 -14.72 -41.71 -17.39
C ASP A 168 -16.06 -42.24 -17.90
N ASN A 169 -16.57 -43.34 -17.30
CA ASN A 169 -17.83 -43.95 -17.70
C ASN A 169 -19.01 -43.30 -16.94
N PRO A 170 -19.91 -42.55 -17.61
CA PRO A 170 -21.07 -41.91 -16.97
C PRO A 170 -22.16 -42.90 -16.50
N PHE A 171 -22.03 -44.20 -16.79
CA PHE A 171 -22.92 -45.26 -16.31
C PHE A 171 -22.22 -46.21 -15.33
N ARG A 172 -21.13 -45.75 -14.69
CA ARG A 172 -20.41 -46.53 -13.68
C ARG A 172 -21.25 -46.67 -12.40
N PRO A 173 -21.00 -47.74 -11.61
CA PRO A 173 -21.61 -47.93 -10.30
C PRO A 173 -21.64 -46.71 -9.37
N ALA A 174 -20.58 -45.90 -9.36
CA ALA A 174 -20.50 -44.71 -8.51
C ALA A 174 -21.59 -43.68 -8.83
N THR A 175 -21.96 -43.52 -10.10
CA THR A 175 -23.01 -42.61 -10.55
C THR A 175 -24.38 -43.05 -10.02
N PHE A 176 -24.64 -44.36 -10.00
CA PHE A 176 -25.90 -44.91 -9.48
C PHE A 176 -25.99 -44.80 -7.95
N ILE A 177 -24.89 -45.05 -7.24
CA ILE A 177 -24.82 -44.92 -5.77
C ILE A 177 -24.95 -43.46 -5.35
N ARG A 178 -24.34 -42.52 -6.09
CA ARG A 178 -24.55 -41.08 -5.89
C ARG A 178 -26.03 -40.72 -6.04
N ALA A 179 -26.69 -41.24 -7.07
CA ALA A 179 -28.12 -41.01 -7.28
C ALA A 179 -28.97 -41.53 -6.11
N PHE A 180 -28.63 -42.68 -5.49
CA PHE A 180 -29.29 -43.16 -4.28
C PHE A 180 -29.09 -42.23 -3.07
N SER A 181 -27.87 -41.71 -2.89
CA SER A 181 -27.57 -40.74 -1.82
C SER A 181 -28.33 -39.43 -2.00
N VAL A 182 -28.36 -38.87 -3.22
CA VAL A 182 -29.11 -37.65 -3.54
C VAL A 182 -30.62 -37.87 -3.43
N ALA A 183 -31.13 -39.06 -3.80
CA ALA A 183 -32.54 -39.41 -3.65
C ALA A 183 -32.99 -39.44 -2.19
N TRP A 184 -32.14 -39.94 -1.30
CA TRP A 184 -32.36 -39.95 0.15
C TRP A 184 -32.50 -38.53 0.70
N GLN A 185 -31.61 -37.63 0.30
CA GLN A 185 -31.63 -36.23 0.72
C GLN A 185 -32.85 -35.47 0.17
N LYS A 186 -33.14 -35.62 -1.13
CA LYS A 186 -34.31 -34.99 -1.77
C LYS A 186 -35.65 -35.53 -1.25
N ALA A 187 -35.64 -36.67 -0.56
CA ALA A 187 -36.81 -37.24 0.09
C ALA A 187 -37.04 -36.71 1.52
N GLU A 188 -36.25 -35.74 1.98
CA GLU A 188 -36.32 -35.16 3.35
C GLU A 188 -36.18 -36.22 4.45
N PHE A 189 -35.46 -37.31 4.17
CA PHE A 189 -35.16 -38.34 5.16
C PHE A 189 -34.05 -37.89 6.11
N ASP A 190 -33.95 -38.57 7.25
CA ASP A 190 -32.99 -38.26 8.31
C ASP A 190 -31.55 -38.26 7.76
N PRO A 191 -30.82 -37.13 7.85
CA PRO A 191 -29.45 -37.01 7.38
C PRO A 191 -28.48 -37.91 8.17
N GLU A 192 -28.76 -38.20 9.45
CA GLU A 192 -27.92 -39.10 10.26
C GLU A 192 -28.02 -40.57 9.79
N ALA A 193 -29.13 -40.93 9.15
CA ALA A 193 -29.34 -42.26 8.59
C ALA A 193 -28.80 -42.42 7.15
N ALA A 194 -28.40 -41.33 6.49
CA ALA A 194 -27.98 -41.35 5.09
C ALA A 194 -26.67 -42.12 4.87
N GLU A 195 -25.69 -41.96 5.77
CA GLU A 195 -24.41 -42.64 5.67
C GLU A 195 -24.53 -44.14 5.92
N ASP A 196 -25.27 -44.51 6.96
CA ASP A 196 -25.58 -45.90 7.30
C ASP A 196 -26.37 -46.58 6.16
N PHE A 197 -27.30 -45.86 5.53
CA PHE A 197 -28.02 -46.33 4.36
C PHE A 197 -27.10 -46.59 3.16
N VAL A 198 -26.20 -45.65 2.83
CA VAL A 198 -25.26 -45.82 1.72
C VAL A 198 -24.28 -46.98 1.99
N LEU A 199 -23.83 -47.16 3.25
CA LEU A 199 -22.98 -48.29 3.65
C LEU A 199 -23.69 -49.65 3.57
N ALA A 200 -25.00 -49.67 3.79
CA ALA A 200 -25.85 -50.85 3.69
C ALA A 200 -26.17 -51.25 2.23
N LEU A 201 -25.82 -50.44 1.24
CA LEU A 201 -25.99 -50.82 -0.17
C LEU A 201 -24.99 -51.91 -0.55
N GLU A 202 -25.51 -53.13 -0.75
CA GLU A 202 -24.72 -54.27 -1.20
C GLU A 202 -25.16 -54.78 -2.57
N PRO A 203 -24.21 -55.26 -3.41
CA PRO A 203 -24.55 -55.81 -4.73
C PRO A 203 -25.47 -57.03 -4.69
N GLN A 204 -25.53 -57.74 -3.56
CA GLN A 204 -26.28 -59.00 -3.40
C GLN A 204 -27.76 -58.75 -3.03
N HIS A 205 -28.05 -57.60 -2.44
CA HIS A 205 -29.36 -57.27 -1.86
C HIS A 205 -30.09 -56.15 -2.64
N GLY A 206 -29.49 -55.67 -3.74
CA GLY A 206 -30.05 -54.69 -4.66
C GLY A 206 -30.55 -55.29 -5.99
N ILE A 207 -30.86 -54.43 -6.98
CA ILE A 207 -31.13 -54.87 -8.36
C ILE A 207 -29.83 -55.40 -8.98
N ASP A 208 -29.89 -56.57 -9.63
CA ASP A 208 -28.77 -57.06 -10.45
C ASP A 208 -28.58 -56.14 -11.67
N TRP A 209 -27.41 -55.50 -11.78
CA TRP A 209 -27.10 -54.60 -12.89
C TRP A 209 -26.51 -55.34 -14.12
N ALA A 210 -26.21 -56.63 -14.01
CA ALA A 210 -25.67 -57.40 -15.14
C ALA A 210 -26.59 -57.40 -16.39
N PRO A 211 -27.93 -57.54 -16.27
CA PRO A 211 -28.83 -57.45 -17.42
C PRO A 211 -28.88 -56.04 -18.03
N LEU A 212 -28.73 -54.98 -17.22
CA LEU A 212 -28.64 -53.60 -17.69
C LEU A 212 -27.40 -53.44 -18.57
N TYR A 213 -26.21 -53.77 -18.06
CA TYR A 213 -24.97 -53.61 -18.83
C TYR A 213 -24.94 -54.48 -20.10
N ALA A 214 -25.51 -55.68 -20.06
CA ALA A 214 -25.67 -56.52 -21.25
C ALA A 214 -26.56 -55.85 -22.31
N ALA A 215 -27.71 -55.30 -21.92
CA ALA A 215 -28.62 -54.60 -22.82
C ALA A 215 -28.01 -53.31 -23.39
N LEU A 216 -27.31 -52.53 -22.57
CA LEU A 216 -26.63 -51.31 -23.02
C LEU A 216 -25.50 -51.64 -24.02
N THR A 217 -24.72 -52.68 -23.76
CA THR A 217 -23.67 -53.16 -24.68
C THR A 217 -24.28 -53.63 -25.99
N GLU A 218 -25.36 -54.41 -25.96
CA GLU A 218 -26.03 -54.89 -27.16
C GLU A 218 -26.59 -53.74 -28.01
N MET A 219 -27.13 -52.69 -27.40
CA MET A 219 -27.59 -51.50 -28.13
C MET A 219 -26.44 -50.78 -28.85
N LEU A 220 -25.27 -50.67 -28.23
CA LEU A 220 -24.09 -50.07 -28.85
C LEU A 220 -23.56 -50.93 -30.00
N VAL A 221 -23.49 -52.26 -29.81
CA VAL A 221 -23.06 -53.21 -30.84
C VAL A 221 -24.02 -53.19 -32.04
N ARG A 222 -25.34 -53.18 -31.81
CA ARG A 222 -26.35 -53.06 -32.88
C ARG A 222 -26.24 -51.73 -33.64
N ALA A 223 -25.80 -50.67 -32.98
CA ALA A 223 -25.55 -49.37 -33.59
C ALA A 223 -24.18 -49.27 -34.30
N GLY A 224 -23.37 -50.34 -34.30
CA GLY A 224 -22.08 -50.41 -34.98
C GLY A 224 -20.87 -50.01 -34.12
N PHE A 225 -21.08 -49.75 -32.83
CA PHE A 225 -20.02 -49.36 -31.88
C PHE A 225 -19.60 -50.58 -31.06
N SER A 226 -18.70 -51.40 -31.59
CA SER A 226 -18.15 -52.59 -30.92
C SER A 226 -16.64 -52.49 -30.73
N ALA A 227 -16.13 -52.91 -29.57
CA ALA A 227 -14.70 -52.98 -29.31
C ALA A 227 -14.04 -54.11 -30.12
N GLN A 228 -13.02 -53.80 -30.94
CA GLN A 228 -12.16 -54.83 -31.55
C GLN A 228 -11.00 -55.18 -30.60
N PRO A 229 -10.74 -56.47 -30.29
CA PRO A 229 -9.60 -56.85 -29.46
C PRO A 229 -8.30 -56.74 -30.26
N VAL A 230 -7.46 -55.74 -29.96
CA VAL A 230 -6.12 -55.62 -30.55
C VAL A 230 -5.16 -56.59 -29.85
N HIS A 231 -4.86 -57.73 -30.48
CA HIS A 231 -3.76 -58.61 -30.06
C HIS A 231 -2.40 -57.96 -30.37
N ARG A 232 -1.69 -57.49 -29.33
CA ARG A 232 -0.34 -56.92 -29.47
C ARG A 232 0.72 -58.02 -29.27
N ILE A 233 1.26 -58.55 -30.37
CA ILE A 233 2.40 -59.47 -30.37
C ILE A 233 3.66 -58.69 -29.97
N LYS A 234 4.33 -59.08 -28.87
CA LYS A 234 5.67 -58.57 -28.50
C LYS A 234 6.73 -59.20 -29.42
N ARG A 235 7.46 -58.39 -30.20
CA ARG A 235 8.75 -58.80 -30.80
C ARG A 235 9.88 -58.48 -29.84
N ALA A 236 10.74 -59.48 -29.61
CA ALA A 236 11.95 -59.40 -28.81
C ALA A 236 13.11 -58.74 -29.58
N ALA A 237 14.02 -58.12 -28.83
CA ALA A 237 15.24 -57.47 -29.30
C ALA A 237 16.32 -58.50 -29.71
N GLY A 238 17.14 -58.16 -30.72
CA GLY A 238 18.37 -58.89 -31.05
C GLY A 238 19.03 -58.52 -32.38
N SER A 239 20.27 -58.02 -32.27
CA SER A 239 21.44 -58.05 -33.19
C SER A 239 21.49 -57.27 -34.52
N GLU A 240 22.37 -56.25 -34.51
CA GLU A 240 23.54 -55.99 -35.38
C GLU A 240 23.46 -56.02 -36.93
N SER A 241 23.86 -54.92 -37.59
CA SER A 241 25.11 -54.83 -38.40
C SER A 241 25.23 -53.55 -39.28
N VAL A 242 26.26 -52.73 -39.00
CA VAL A 242 27.38 -52.23 -39.86
C VAL A 242 27.18 -51.56 -41.25
N ALA A 243 27.80 -50.35 -41.36
CA ALA A 243 28.50 -49.62 -42.45
C ALA A 243 27.82 -49.02 -43.73
N ALA A 244 27.86 -47.66 -43.78
CA ALA A 244 28.33 -46.68 -44.81
C ALA A 244 28.51 -47.05 -46.31
N PRO A 245 28.77 -46.09 -47.25
CA PRO A 245 28.39 -44.67 -47.41
C PRO A 245 27.81 -44.36 -48.82
N LEU A 246 27.45 -43.11 -49.14
CA LEU A 246 27.69 -42.49 -50.47
C LEU A 246 27.28 -41.00 -50.50
N GLN A 247 27.92 -40.27 -51.41
CA GLN A 247 28.23 -38.85 -51.38
C GLN A 247 27.63 -38.12 -52.60
N ALA A 248 27.66 -36.79 -52.54
CA ALA A 248 27.87 -35.81 -53.62
C ALA A 248 26.65 -35.20 -54.34
N GLY A 249 26.69 -33.86 -54.43
CA GLY A 249 25.76 -33.05 -55.23
C GLY A 249 25.78 -31.53 -54.97
N SER A 250 26.97 -30.92 -54.94
CA SER A 250 27.38 -29.55 -55.37
C SER A 250 26.46 -28.74 -56.33
N PRO A 251 26.69 -27.44 -56.68
CA PRO A 251 27.66 -26.43 -56.16
C PRO A 251 27.25 -24.91 -56.25
N GLU A 252 28.23 -24.03 -55.95
CA GLU A 252 28.52 -22.66 -56.47
C GLU A 252 27.70 -21.46 -55.95
N LYS A 253 28.23 -20.24 -55.71
CA LYS A 253 29.59 -19.64 -55.77
C LYS A 253 29.52 -18.21 -55.17
N SER A 254 30.68 -17.74 -54.67
CA SER A 254 31.24 -16.35 -54.68
C SER A 254 30.37 -15.18 -54.18
N GLY A 255 30.85 -14.23 -53.38
CA GLY A 255 32.21 -13.80 -53.05
C GLY A 255 32.23 -12.26 -52.92
N PHE A 256 33.06 -11.73 -52.01
CA PHE A 256 33.70 -10.38 -51.99
C PHE A 256 32.84 -9.16 -52.40
N GLY A 257 32.67 -8.09 -51.63
CA GLY A 257 33.62 -7.37 -50.78
C GLY A 257 33.80 -5.94 -51.30
N GLY A 258 33.72 -4.92 -50.42
CA GLY A 258 34.45 -3.65 -50.58
C GLY A 258 33.68 -2.36 -50.88
N LEU A 259 33.81 -1.43 -49.93
CA LEU A 259 34.32 -0.04 -50.07
C LEU A 259 33.39 1.17 -50.29
N GLU A 260 33.91 2.29 -49.74
CA GLU A 260 33.66 3.75 -49.93
C GLU A 260 32.62 4.40 -48.99
N GLN A 261 32.96 5.31 -48.06
CA GLN A 261 33.67 6.62 -48.06
C GLN A 261 32.80 7.85 -48.37
N GLY A 262 33.01 8.91 -47.56
CA GLY A 262 32.65 10.32 -47.81
C GLY A 262 31.52 10.81 -46.88
N ALA A 263 31.74 11.51 -45.76
CA ALA A 263 32.43 12.79 -45.48
C ALA A 263 31.66 14.07 -45.86
N SER A 264 31.75 15.06 -44.95
CA SER A 264 31.35 16.48 -44.99
C SER A 264 29.91 16.83 -44.56
N GLN A 265 29.60 17.99 -43.95
CA GLN A 265 30.23 18.96 -43.03
C GLN A 265 29.13 20.03 -42.73
N SER A 266 29.32 20.85 -41.68
CA SER A 266 28.57 22.09 -41.31
C SER A 266 27.21 21.91 -40.63
N GLY A 267 26.77 22.68 -39.62
CA GLY A 267 27.26 23.93 -39.00
C GLY A 267 26.06 24.63 -38.32
N PHE A 268 26.32 25.59 -37.42
CA PHE A 268 25.39 26.47 -36.65
C PHE A 268 24.82 25.85 -35.34
N ALA A 269 25.22 26.24 -34.12
CA ALA A 269 25.43 27.53 -33.42
C ALA A 269 24.16 28.12 -32.78
N ASN A 270 24.16 28.14 -31.43
CA ASN A 270 23.24 28.79 -30.50
C ASN A 270 23.12 30.31 -30.72
N PRO A 271 22.01 30.90 -30.27
CA PRO A 271 22.05 32.25 -29.69
C PRO A 271 21.64 32.25 -28.21
N ALA A 272 22.48 32.89 -27.40
CA ALA A 272 22.13 33.43 -26.09
C ALA A 272 21.42 34.79 -26.27
N PRO A 273 20.51 35.22 -25.36
CA PRO A 273 19.98 36.57 -25.37
C PRO A 273 20.91 37.52 -24.62
N THR A 274 21.27 38.61 -25.30
CA THR A 274 22.01 39.77 -24.82
C THR A 274 21.16 40.63 -23.89
N ALA A 275 21.70 40.94 -22.71
CA ALA A 275 21.18 42.00 -21.84
C ALA A 275 21.59 43.37 -22.40
N THR A 276 20.59 44.22 -22.65
CA THR A 276 20.73 45.59 -23.11
C THR A 276 21.00 46.51 -21.91
N SER A 277 22.15 47.17 -21.93
CA SER A 277 22.51 48.27 -21.04
C SER A 277 21.78 49.56 -21.43
N ALA A 278 20.93 50.05 -20.54
CA ALA A 278 20.45 51.43 -20.45
C ALA A 278 20.46 51.78 -18.95
N GLY A 279 20.84 52.94 -18.46
CA GLY A 279 21.41 54.16 -18.99
C GLY A 279 21.69 55.00 -17.73
N GLY A 280 22.87 55.58 -17.61
CA GLY A 280 23.27 56.39 -16.46
C GLY A 280 22.64 57.79 -16.48
N LEU A 281 22.06 58.18 -15.34
CA LEU A 281 21.87 59.54 -14.82
C LEU A 281 21.93 59.33 -13.29
N GLY A 282 22.84 59.86 -12.50
CA GLY A 282 23.21 61.26 -12.32
C GLY A 282 23.26 61.47 -10.80
N VAL A 283 24.45 61.73 -10.27
CA VAL A 283 24.77 61.83 -8.83
C VAL A 283 24.13 63.06 -8.18
N ALA A 284 23.61 62.90 -6.95
CA ALA A 284 23.57 63.97 -5.94
C ALA A 284 23.56 63.39 -4.50
N ASP A 285 24.72 63.51 -3.85
CA ASP A 285 25.06 63.73 -2.43
C ASP A 285 24.24 63.13 -1.25
N GLY A 286 24.97 62.33 -0.46
CA GLY A 286 24.66 61.92 0.91
C GLY A 286 25.02 60.44 1.15
N PRO A 287 25.52 60.03 2.33
CA PRO A 287 25.68 58.60 2.62
C PRO A 287 24.33 57.90 2.39
N GLY A 288 24.34 56.82 1.61
CA GLY A 288 23.13 56.08 1.26
C GLY A 288 22.33 55.73 2.52
N ILE A 289 20.99 55.71 2.43
CA ILE A 289 20.08 55.60 3.58
C ILE A 289 20.36 54.32 4.40
N ALA A 290 20.67 53.21 3.71
CA ALA A 290 21.13 51.99 4.34
C ALA A 290 22.44 52.20 5.14
N ALA A 291 23.33 53.09 4.71
CA ALA A 291 24.55 53.47 5.44
C ALA A 291 24.24 54.27 6.73
N LEU A 292 23.20 55.10 6.74
CA LEU A 292 22.76 55.83 7.94
C LEU A 292 22.08 54.91 8.96
N ALA A 293 21.19 54.02 8.50
CA ALA A 293 20.60 52.98 9.32
C ALA A 293 21.69 52.06 9.93
N ARG A 294 22.69 51.68 9.12
CA ARG A 294 23.85 50.92 9.59
C ARG A 294 24.67 51.67 10.64
N GLN A 295 25.04 52.92 10.38
CA GLN A 295 25.82 53.73 11.32
C GLN A 295 25.09 53.87 12.66
N PHE A 296 23.77 53.97 12.64
CA PHE A 296 22.94 53.98 13.83
C PHE A 296 22.96 52.63 14.58
N LEU A 297 22.74 51.51 13.89
CA LEU A 297 22.78 50.18 14.49
C LEU A 297 24.17 49.85 15.07
N GLN A 298 25.25 50.26 14.38
CA GLN A 298 26.62 50.15 14.88
C GLN A 298 26.88 50.99 16.14
N LYS A 299 26.33 52.21 16.21
CA LYS A 299 26.38 53.05 17.42
C LYS A 299 25.63 52.43 18.61
N LEU A 300 24.59 51.63 18.33
CA LEU A 300 23.86 50.86 19.35
C LEU A 300 24.57 49.57 19.78
N GLY A 301 25.68 49.19 19.15
CA GLY A 301 26.50 48.03 19.54
C GLY A 301 26.42 46.82 18.60
N PHE A 302 25.72 46.93 17.47
CA PHE A 302 25.71 45.88 16.45
C PHE A 302 27.02 45.89 15.62
N GLY A 303 27.67 44.73 15.46
CA GLY A 303 28.82 44.58 14.55
C GLY A 303 30.24 44.82 15.11
N ARG A 304 30.44 44.99 16.43
CA ARG A 304 31.82 44.98 17.00
C ARG A 304 32.39 43.56 16.99
N LYS A 305 33.15 43.21 15.95
CA LYS A 305 34.11 42.09 16.00
C LYS A 305 35.15 42.40 17.09
N SER A 306 35.23 41.58 18.14
CA SER A 306 36.29 41.58 19.15
C SER A 306 37.64 41.36 18.47
N SER A 307 38.32 42.44 18.11
CA SER A 307 39.68 42.39 17.55
C SER A 307 40.67 42.56 18.70
N GLY A 308 41.33 41.47 19.10
CA GLY A 308 42.38 41.53 20.12
C GLY A 308 43.07 40.19 20.40
N LEU A 309 44.04 39.86 19.54
CA LEU A 309 45.38 39.25 19.79
C LEU A 309 45.75 38.14 18.81
N GLY A 310 46.89 38.36 18.16
CA GLY A 310 47.36 37.61 17.00
C GLY A 310 48.17 36.34 17.29
N GLN A 311 48.06 35.44 16.31
CA GLN A 311 49.13 34.73 15.61
C GLN A 311 50.24 34.01 16.41
N ALA A 312 50.11 32.69 16.49
CA ALA A 312 51.11 31.65 16.17
C ALA A 312 50.37 30.30 16.34
N GLY A 313 50.38 29.28 15.49
CA GLY A 313 51.22 28.86 14.39
C GLY A 313 51.25 27.32 14.47
N GLY A 314 50.90 26.61 13.39
CA GLY A 314 51.32 25.22 13.19
C GLY A 314 50.29 24.10 13.30
N LEU A 315 50.07 23.47 12.13
CA LEU A 315 50.04 22.04 11.86
C LEU A 315 48.74 21.22 12.04
N THR A 316 48.37 20.65 10.88
CA THR A 316 47.60 19.45 10.57
C THR A 316 47.71 18.28 11.56
N GLY A 317 46.62 17.51 11.75
CA GLY A 317 46.69 16.14 12.26
C GLY A 317 45.34 15.50 12.64
N PHE A 318 44.96 14.44 11.92
CA PHE A 318 43.83 13.53 12.17
C PHE A 318 43.87 12.82 13.54
N GLY A 319 42.69 12.40 14.03
CA GLY A 319 42.50 11.05 14.58
C GLY A 319 42.22 10.89 16.09
N GLY A 320 40.98 10.48 16.41
CA GLY A 320 40.63 9.27 17.18
C GLY A 320 41.09 9.07 18.65
N GLY A 321 40.10 8.75 19.50
CA GLY A 321 40.23 7.78 20.61
C GLY A 321 40.23 8.35 22.04
N GLY A 322 39.23 7.95 22.85
CA GLY A 322 39.22 8.10 24.33
C GLY A 322 40.21 7.12 25.02
N PRO A 323 40.05 6.75 26.32
CA PRO A 323 39.00 7.09 27.29
C PRO A 323 39.52 7.52 28.69
N GLY A 324 38.61 7.82 29.63
CA GLY A 324 38.84 7.43 31.04
C GLY A 324 38.47 8.41 32.16
N SER A 325 37.34 8.12 32.81
CA SER A 325 37.13 8.06 34.28
C SER A 325 36.92 9.35 35.11
N GLY A 326 35.78 9.35 35.82
CA GLY A 326 35.54 10.09 37.07
C GLY A 326 34.12 10.66 37.17
N SER A 327 33.08 9.83 37.19
CA SER A 327 32.35 9.43 38.41
C SER A 327 31.85 10.59 39.29
N GLY A 328 30.53 10.75 39.36
CA GLY A 328 29.87 11.55 40.40
C GLY A 328 28.41 11.88 40.11
N ASN A 329 27.52 10.94 40.42
CA ASN A 329 26.11 11.09 40.84
C ASN A 329 25.68 12.52 41.25
N SER A 330 24.41 12.95 41.16
CA SER A 330 23.14 12.32 40.80
C SER A 330 22.07 13.43 40.83
N SER A 331 21.04 13.21 40.02
CA SER A 331 19.71 13.81 39.94
C SER A 331 19.09 14.36 41.23
N GLY A 332 18.18 15.34 41.10
CA GLY A 332 17.17 15.58 42.13
C GLY A 332 16.36 16.86 42.01
N TYR A 333 15.30 16.80 41.22
CA TYR A 333 14.13 17.67 41.07
C TYR A 333 13.66 18.58 42.23
N ALA A 334 12.97 19.65 41.78
CA ALA A 334 11.69 20.20 42.27
C ALA A 334 11.67 21.35 43.29
N ALA A 335 11.20 22.51 42.77
CA ALA A 335 10.05 23.32 43.16
C ALA A 335 9.74 23.58 44.66
N GLY A 336 9.48 24.85 44.98
CA GLY A 336 8.62 25.21 46.12
C GLY A 336 8.80 26.61 46.69
N ASN A 337 8.00 27.55 46.20
CA ASN A 337 7.42 28.74 46.86
C ASN A 337 8.05 29.35 48.13
N GLY A 338 8.29 30.66 48.04
CA GLY A 338 7.50 31.63 48.81
C GLY A 338 8.08 32.17 50.13
N PRO A 339 7.63 33.35 50.58
CA PRO A 339 8.53 34.45 50.94
C PRO A 339 8.40 34.89 52.41
N THR A 340 9.43 35.54 52.96
CA THR A 340 9.25 36.46 54.10
C THR A 340 10.21 37.63 54.03
N ALA A 341 9.62 38.82 54.14
CA ALA A 341 10.28 40.11 54.31
C ALA A 341 10.80 40.28 55.74
N ALA A 342 11.91 40.99 55.91
CA ALA A 342 12.17 41.78 57.11
C ALA A 342 13.20 42.88 56.81
N ALA A 343 12.76 44.11 57.05
CA ALA A 343 13.53 45.33 56.99
C ALA A 343 14.57 45.40 58.12
N GLY A 344 15.69 46.08 57.85
CA GLY A 344 16.67 46.47 58.86
C GLY A 344 17.54 47.61 58.36
N ARG A 345 17.15 48.84 58.70
CA ARG A 345 17.93 50.07 58.52
C ARG A 345 19.15 50.07 59.45
N GLY A 346 20.26 50.68 59.01
CA GLY A 346 21.40 51.00 59.88
C GLY A 346 22.51 51.74 59.14
N SER A 347 22.51 53.06 59.27
CA SER A 347 23.49 54.04 58.78
C SER A 347 24.88 53.92 59.42
N GLY A 348 25.92 54.46 58.76
CA GLY A 348 27.09 55.04 59.45
C GLY A 348 28.47 54.88 58.81
N ASP A 349 28.86 55.90 58.02
CA ASP A 349 30.16 56.59 57.99
C ASP A 349 31.48 55.93 57.51
N ALA A 350 31.86 56.36 56.30
CA ALA A 350 33.01 57.20 55.93
C ALA A 350 34.45 56.90 56.42
N SER A 351 35.31 56.53 55.46
CA SER A 351 36.67 57.05 55.14
C SER A 351 37.34 55.98 54.25
N GLY A 352 38.03 56.24 53.14
CA GLY A 352 38.78 57.39 52.64
C GLY A 352 40.07 56.80 52.06
N GLY A 353 40.16 56.62 50.74
CA GLY A 353 41.35 56.03 50.10
C GLY A 353 41.31 56.16 48.58
N SER A 354 41.95 57.21 48.07
CA SER A 354 42.14 57.46 46.64
C SER A 354 43.27 56.61 46.05
N GLY A 355 43.06 56.09 44.85
CA GLY A 355 44.12 55.54 43.99
C GLY A 355 43.51 55.07 42.67
N GLY A 356 43.45 55.95 41.67
CA GLY A 356 42.91 55.65 40.34
C GLY A 356 43.95 55.07 39.39
N MET A 357 43.49 54.19 38.50
CA MET A 357 43.93 53.89 37.13
C MET A 357 42.94 52.82 36.65
N GLY A 358 41.86 53.14 35.96
CA GLY A 358 41.87 53.46 34.54
C GLY A 358 41.33 52.26 33.74
N ASP A 359 40.18 51.72 34.15
CA ASP A 359 39.44 50.73 33.35
C ASP A 359 38.34 51.48 32.59
N SER A 360 38.39 51.42 31.26
CA SER A 360 37.39 52.05 30.39
C SER A 360 36.14 51.17 30.36
N GLY A 361 35.40 51.19 31.47
CA GLY A 361 34.04 50.70 31.52
C GLY A 361 33.15 51.58 30.64
N VAL A 362 32.60 50.98 29.59
CA VAL A 362 31.46 51.54 28.84
C VAL A 362 30.33 51.72 29.85
N GLY A 363 30.05 52.98 30.23
CA GLY A 363 28.84 53.29 30.99
C GLY A 363 27.59 52.92 30.18
N PRO A 364 26.47 52.58 30.83
CA PRO A 364 25.21 52.33 30.14
C PRO A 364 24.87 53.56 29.28
N ILE A 365 24.52 53.33 28.02
CA ILE A 365 23.99 54.38 27.13
C ILE A 365 22.82 55.02 27.89
N SER A 366 22.98 56.28 28.28
CA SER A 366 21.93 57.00 28.97
C SER A 366 20.73 57.10 28.02
N HIS A 367 19.61 56.45 28.38
CA HIS A 367 18.34 56.58 27.69
C HIS A 367 17.91 58.05 27.72
N ALA A 368 18.24 58.82 26.68
CA ALA A 368 17.59 60.09 26.47
C ALA A 368 16.11 59.80 26.18
N PRO A 369 15.15 60.36 26.94
CA PRO A 369 13.73 60.16 26.67
C PRO A 369 13.41 60.65 25.26
N ALA A 370 12.54 59.93 24.55
CA ALA A 370 12.09 60.32 23.21
C ALA A 370 11.56 61.76 23.20
N ASP A 371 11.83 62.49 22.11
CA ASP A 371 11.37 63.88 21.98
C ASP A 371 9.84 63.95 22.01
N SER A 372 9.28 64.69 22.97
CA SER A 372 7.84 64.79 23.20
C SER A 372 7.11 65.50 22.05
N ALA A 373 7.77 66.44 21.37
CA ALA A 373 7.22 67.13 20.21
C ALA A 373 7.08 66.15 19.02
N PHE A 374 8.12 65.34 18.78
CA PHE A 374 8.09 64.31 17.74
C PHE A 374 7.09 63.19 18.06
N MET A 375 7.02 62.72 19.30
CA MET A 375 6.00 61.74 19.72
C MET A 375 4.56 62.26 19.54
N GLY A 376 4.31 63.55 19.79
CA GLY A 376 3.03 64.20 19.50
C GLY A 376 2.68 64.23 18.01
N TYR A 377 3.66 64.48 17.14
CA TYR A 377 3.51 64.39 15.68
C TYR A 377 3.15 62.96 15.23
N LEU A 378 3.83 61.93 15.77
CA LEU A 378 3.50 60.52 15.53
C LEU A 378 2.08 60.18 16.02
N GLY A 379 1.65 60.78 17.14
CA GLY A 379 0.27 60.76 17.63
C GLY A 379 -0.75 61.19 16.58
N GLY A 380 -0.55 62.38 16.00
CA GLY A 380 -1.43 62.91 14.96
C GLY A 380 -1.44 62.07 13.68
N LEU A 381 -0.33 61.43 13.32
CA LEU A 381 -0.25 60.58 12.13
C LEU A 381 -1.00 59.25 12.32
N GLN A 382 -0.91 58.64 13.51
CA GLN A 382 -1.66 57.42 13.86
C GLN A 382 -3.18 57.68 13.84
N ALA A 383 -3.65 58.78 14.42
CA ALA A 383 -5.07 59.17 14.39
C ALA A 383 -5.61 59.41 12.97
N ARG A 384 -4.74 59.84 12.03
CA ARG A 384 -5.11 59.97 10.60
C ARG A 384 -5.13 58.62 9.88
N ALA A 385 -4.26 57.70 10.26
CA ALA A 385 -4.26 56.33 9.74
C ALA A 385 -5.48 55.53 10.22
N GLU A 386 -5.97 55.78 11.43
CA GLU A 386 -7.22 55.21 11.96
C GLU A 386 -8.47 55.61 11.15
N LEU A 387 -8.49 56.83 10.62
CA LEU A 387 -9.61 57.38 9.84
C LEU A 387 -9.60 56.94 8.36
N ALA A 388 -8.51 56.33 7.89
CA ALA A 388 -8.41 55.82 6.53
C ALA A 388 -8.99 54.40 6.46
N SER A 389 -10.19 54.25 5.85
CA SER A 389 -10.68 52.94 5.41
C SER A 389 -9.62 52.23 4.56
N ILE A 390 -9.51 50.90 4.64
CA ILE A 390 -8.67 50.09 3.75
C ILE A 390 -8.99 50.50 2.31
N PRO A 391 -8.12 51.22 1.60
CA PRO A 391 -8.32 51.42 0.18
C PRO A 391 -8.22 50.02 -0.45
N PRO A 392 -9.17 49.60 -1.30
CA PRO A 392 -8.99 48.36 -2.04
C PRO A 392 -7.68 48.47 -2.80
N TRP A 393 -6.80 47.50 -2.61
CA TRP A 393 -5.56 47.45 -3.35
C TRP A 393 -5.87 47.39 -4.84
N VAL A 394 -5.23 48.28 -5.61
CA VAL A 394 -5.33 48.30 -7.07
C VAL A 394 -4.08 47.65 -7.64
N GLU A 395 -4.27 46.62 -8.44
CA GLU A 395 -3.19 45.88 -9.09
C GLU A 395 -2.32 46.83 -9.93
N GLY A 396 -1.03 46.93 -9.58
CA GLY A 396 -0.05 47.83 -10.20
C GLY A 396 0.47 48.98 -9.33
N GLN A 397 0.01 49.15 -8.08
CA GLN A 397 0.62 50.08 -7.12
C GLN A 397 1.88 49.50 -6.48
N ASP A 398 2.97 50.27 -6.46
CA ASP A 398 4.18 49.92 -5.71
C ASP A 398 3.96 50.16 -4.21
N ILE A 399 3.99 49.10 -3.43
CA ILE A 399 3.83 49.17 -1.97
C ILE A 399 5.06 49.76 -1.28
N HIS A 400 6.23 49.76 -1.92
CA HIS A 400 7.42 50.40 -1.37
C HIS A 400 7.27 51.93 -1.32
N GLU A 401 6.52 52.51 -2.27
CA GLU A 401 6.14 53.92 -2.23
C GLU A 401 5.16 54.24 -1.09
N GLN A 402 4.50 53.23 -0.51
CA GLN A 402 3.57 53.35 0.61
C GLN A 402 4.24 53.21 1.99
N ASN A 403 5.56 53.03 2.05
CA ASN A 403 6.31 53.07 3.31
C ASN A 403 6.26 54.50 3.89
N LEU A 404 5.35 54.73 4.84
CA LEU A 404 5.09 56.01 5.49
C LEU A 404 6.35 56.53 6.18
N LEU A 405 7.21 55.63 6.69
CA LEU A 405 8.48 56.01 7.31
C LEU A 405 9.43 56.67 6.30
N ARG A 406 9.45 56.19 5.05
CA ARG A 406 10.21 56.83 3.96
C ARG A 406 9.64 58.20 3.59
N GLN A 407 8.32 58.33 3.56
CA GLN A 407 7.66 59.60 3.26
C GLN A 407 7.91 60.65 4.36
N MET A 408 7.90 60.24 5.63
CA MET A 408 8.14 61.12 6.78
C MET A 408 9.52 61.79 6.78
N ARG A 409 10.52 61.15 6.16
CA ARG A 409 11.90 61.65 6.05
C ARG A 409 11.99 63.01 5.35
N HIS A 410 11.04 63.31 4.47
CA HIS A 410 10.99 64.57 3.74
C HIS A 410 10.34 65.72 4.54
N GLY A 411 9.74 65.42 5.70
CA GLY A 411 9.08 66.41 6.56
C GLY A 411 10.04 67.26 7.40
N GLU A 412 9.64 68.51 7.67
CA GLU A 412 10.44 69.43 8.50
C GLU A 412 10.60 68.96 9.95
N GLU A 413 9.56 68.34 10.52
CA GLU A 413 9.59 67.81 11.89
C GLU A 413 10.61 66.66 12.05
N PHE A 414 10.80 65.85 11.01
CA PHE A 414 11.84 64.82 11.01
C PHE A 414 13.26 65.42 11.03
N ARG A 415 13.49 66.51 10.27
CA ARG A 415 14.80 67.18 10.22
C ARG A 415 15.19 67.83 11.55
N ARG A 416 14.20 68.22 12.36
CA ARG A 416 14.40 68.80 13.70
C ARG A 416 14.61 67.75 14.79
N ALA A 417 14.25 66.49 14.54
CA ALA A 417 14.36 65.42 15.52
C ALA A 417 15.82 65.08 15.88
N PRO A 418 16.08 64.58 17.11
CA PRO A 418 17.39 64.08 17.52
C PRO A 418 17.98 63.07 16.54
N GLU A 419 19.31 63.01 16.43
CA GLU A 419 20.01 62.06 15.54
C GLU A 419 19.64 60.59 15.81
N ILE A 420 19.41 60.27 17.09
CA ILE A 420 19.00 58.92 17.55
C ILE A 420 17.60 58.57 17.04
N ASP A 421 16.67 59.53 17.04
CA ASP A 421 15.30 59.33 16.57
C ASP A 421 15.25 59.20 15.05
N ARG A 422 16.07 60.00 14.34
CA ARG A 422 16.23 59.90 12.88
C ARG A 422 16.81 58.53 12.47
N GLY A 423 17.82 58.05 13.17
CA GLY A 423 18.40 56.72 12.92
C GLY A 423 17.43 55.57 13.17
N THR A 424 16.54 55.70 14.16
CA THR A 424 15.49 54.70 14.46
C THR A 424 14.47 54.60 13.33
N VAL A 425 14.06 55.74 12.77
CA VAL A 425 13.15 55.79 11.61
C VAL A 425 13.81 55.19 10.37
N ASP A 426 15.06 55.56 10.07
CA ASP A 426 15.79 55.04 8.91
C ASP A 426 15.97 53.50 9.01
N ALA A 427 16.28 52.97 10.20
CA ALA A 427 16.41 51.52 10.43
C ALA A 427 15.07 50.77 10.30
N LEU A 428 13.99 51.30 10.88
CA LEU A 428 12.66 50.68 10.76
C LEU A 428 12.09 50.77 9.35
N ALA A 429 12.34 51.86 8.62
CA ALA A 429 11.93 51.98 7.23
C ALA A 429 12.46 50.80 6.42
N GLU A 430 13.76 50.51 6.54
CA GLU A 430 14.43 49.41 5.86
C GLU A 430 13.90 48.03 6.28
N VAL A 431 13.56 47.84 7.57
CA VAL A 431 12.89 46.62 8.04
C VAL A 431 11.55 46.41 7.34
N PHE A 432 10.71 47.45 7.25
CA PHE A 432 9.41 47.34 6.59
C PHE A 432 9.53 47.14 5.07
N ASP A 433 10.56 47.68 4.42
CA ASP A 433 10.79 47.37 3.00
C ASP A 433 11.16 45.93 2.78
N TYR A 434 11.94 45.34 3.68
CA TYR A 434 12.24 43.92 3.62
C TYR A 434 10.98 43.07 3.78
N VAL A 435 10.08 43.44 4.71
CA VAL A 435 8.75 42.81 4.86
C VAL A 435 7.92 42.95 3.58
N PHE A 436 7.94 44.11 2.93
CA PHE A 436 7.21 44.35 1.69
C PHE A 436 7.83 43.63 0.47
N ALA A 437 9.15 43.43 0.46
CA ALA A 437 9.85 42.71 -0.60
C ALA A 437 9.64 41.18 -0.52
N ASP A 438 9.25 40.64 0.64
CA ASP A 438 9.09 39.19 0.83
C ASP A 438 7.93 38.65 -0.03
N ARG A 439 8.24 37.69 -0.92
CA ARG A 439 7.26 37.08 -1.82
C ARG A 439 6.33 36.09 -1.13
N ALA A 440 6.73 35.56 0.04
CA ALA A 440 5.93 34.60 0.79
C ALA A 440 4.72 35.25 1.48
N ILE A 441 4.71 36.59 1.61
CA ILE A 441 3.61 37.33 2.24
C ILE A 441 2.65 37.84 1.15
N PRO A 442 1.36 37.47 1.19
CA PRO A 442 0.35 37.98 0.26
C PRO A 442 0.13 39.50 0.41
N MET A 443 -0.19 40.16 -0.72
CA MET A 443 -0.31 41.63 -0.80
C MET A 443 -1.34 42.21 0.18
N GLN A 444 -2.46 41.53 0.36
CA GLN A 444 -3.53 41.93 1.28
C GLN A 444 -3.02 42.00 2.72
N ILE A 445 -2.22 41.02 3.13
CA ILE A 445 -1.64 40.98 4.48
C ILE A 445 -0.51 42.00 4.62
N LYS A 446 0.28 42.26 3.58
CA LYS A 446 1.29 43.34 3.58
C LYS A 446 0.68 44.69 3.89
N ILE A 447 -0.49 45.01 3.32
CA ILE A 447 -1.19 46.28 3.58
C ILE A 447 -1.62 46.38 5.04
N VAL A 448 -2.12 45.28 5.62
CA VAL A 448 -2.53 45.24 7.03
C VAL A 448 -1.31 45.41 7.94
N ILE A 449 -0.22 44.65 7.72
CA ILE A 449 1.03 44.77 8.48
C ILE A 449 1.64 46.17 8.32
N GLY A 450 1.56 46.76 7.14
CA GLY A 450 2.09 48.10 6.85
C GLY A 450 1.49 49.20 7.71
N ARG A 451 0.30 49.02 8.28
CA ARG A 451 -0.31 49.99 9.22
C ARG A 451 0.41 50.06 10.57
N LEU A 452 1.15 49.00 10.93
CA LEU A 452 1.91 48.95 12.18
C LEU A 452 3.16 49.85 12.17
N GLN A 453 3.54 50.43 11.03
CA GLN A 453 4.72 51.30 10.90
C GLN A 453 4.82 52.37 12.01
N ILE A 454 3.74 53.11 12.27
CA ILE A 454 3.75 54.20 13.26
C ILE A 454 3.70 53.68 14.72
N PRO A 455 2.79 52.74 15.09
CA PRO A 455 2.83 52.14 16.43
C PRO A 455 4.16 51.48 16.78
N VAL A 456 4.77 50.76 15.83
CA VAL A 456 6.06 50.09 16.03
C VAL A 456 7.20 51.10 16.14
N LEU A 457 7.18 52.17 15.33
CA LEU A 457 8.12 53.27 15.48
C LEU A 457 8.04 53.91 16.87
N LYS A 458 6.83 54.22 17.34
CA LYS A 458 6.63 54.74 18.70
C LYS A 458 7.16 53.76 19.76
N ALA A 459 6.85 52.47 19.63
CA ALA A 459 7.34 51.44 20.54
C ALA A 459 8.88 51.40 20.58
N ALA A 460 9.55 51.41 19.42
CA ALA A 460 11.01 51.40 19.31
C ALA A 460 11.68 52.72 19.81
N MET A 461 10.94 53.82 19.82
CA MET A 461 11.40 55.08 20.40
C MET A 461 11.28 55.09 21.94
N ILE A 462 10.22 54.47 22.47
CA ILE A 462 9.99 54.31 23.92
C ILE A 462 10.99 53.30 24.49
N ASP A 463 11.17 52.17 23.82
CA ASP A 463 12.09 51.10 24.22
C ASP A 463 13.11 50.80 23.11
N ARG A 464 14.38 51.11 23.41
CA ARG A 464 15.49 50.94 22.48
C ARG A 464 15.94 49.47 22.39
N ASP A 465 15.49 48.62 23.32
CA ASP A 465 15.78 47.19 23.29
C ASP A 465 15.09 46.48 22.12
N PHE A 466 14.17 47.16 21.41
CA PHE A 466 13.57 46.71 20.15
C PHE A 466 14.61 46.20 19.14
N PHE A 467 15.71 46.95 18.95
CA PHE A 467 16.77 46.53 18.01
C PHE A 467 17.73 45.56 18.67
N LEU A 468 18.06 45.77 19.95
CA LEU A 468 19.08 45.03 20.70
C LEU A 468 18.69 43.59 21.01
N THR A 469 17.41 43.33 21.27
CA THR A 469 16.90 42.03 21.68
C THR A 469 15.91 41.46 20.66
N PRO A 470 16.12 40.23 20.16
CA PRO A 470 15.11 39.57 19.33
C PRO A 470 13.82 39.26 20.10
N GLU A 471 13.84 39.30 21.42
CA GLU A 471 12.70 38.96 22.27
C GLU A 471 11.65 40.06 22.42
N HIS A 472 11.88 41.26 21.89
CA HIS A 472 11.00 42.40 22.07
C HIS A 472 9.55 42.10 21.61
N PRO A 473 8.50 42.40 22.42
CA PRO A 473 7.11 42.01 22.11
C PRO A 473 6.59 42.51 20.76
N ALA A 474 6.90 43.77 20.40
CA ALA A 474 6.48 44.32 19.11
C ALA A 474 7.15 43.62 17.91
N ARG A 475 8.42 43.18 18.07
CA ARG A 475 9.15 42.43 17.04
C ARG A 475 8.55 41.04 16.87
N LYS A 476 8.38 40.31 17.97
CA LYS A 476 7.72 39.00 17.98
C LYS A 476 6.32 39.04 17.39
N LEU A 477 5.55 40.12 17.61
CA LEU A 477 4.23 40.26 17.00
C LEU A 477 4.33 40.38 15.48
N ILE A 478 5.21 41.24 14.95
CA ILE A 478 5.40 41.37 13.49
C ILE A 478 5.89 40.05 12.89
N ASP A 479 6.86 39.39 13.53
CA ASP A 479 7.38 38.10 13.10
C ASP A 479 6.28 37.03 13.09
N ALA A 480 5.42 36.98 14.12
CA ALA A 480 4.30 36.05 14.19
C ALA A 480 3.23 36.32 13.12
N LEU A 481 2.89 37.59 12.88
CA LEU A 481 1.93 37.97 11.83
C LEU A 481 2.47 37.64 10.43
N ALA A 482 3.76 37.91 10.19
CA ALA A 482 4.44 37.58 8.93
C ALA A 482 4.52 36.07 8.73
N ALA A 483 4.95 35.30 9.75
CA ALA A 483 5.03 33.85 9.66
C ALA A 483 3.66 33.19 9.41
N ALA A 484 2.61 33.67 10.09
CA ALA A 484 1.26 33.16 9.90
C ALA A 484 0.70 33.51 8.51
N SER A 485 1.11 34.63 7.92
CA SER A 485 0.62 35.08 6.61
C SER A 485 0.95 34.12 5.46
N VAL A 486 2.04 33.36 5.57
CA VAL A 486 2.47 32.35 4.59
C VAL A 486 1.41 31.25 4.40
N ALA A 487 0.62 30.98 5.45
CA ALA A 487 -0.43 29.96 5.41
C ALA A 487 -1.74 30.45 4.76
N TRP A 488 -1.88 31.75 4.50
CA TRP A 488 -3.07 32.33 3.89
C TRP A 488 -2.87 32.50 2.38
N ILE A 489 -3.91 32.22 1.60
CA ILE A 489 -3.88 32.32 0.13
C ILE A 489 -5.07 33.20 -0.31
N PRO A 490 -4.90 34.13 -1.27
CA PRO A 490 -5.96 35.07 -1.65
C PRO A 490 -7.30 34.44 -2.06
N GLU A 491 -7.31 33.20 -2.57
CA GLU A 491 -8.52 32.50 -3.00
C GLU A 491 -9.49 32.20 -1.86
N LYS A 492 -9.01 32.15 -0.60
CA LYS A 492 -9.89 31.99 0.57
C LYS A 492 -10.70 33.24 0.89
N GLY A 493 -10.30 34.39 0.33
CA GLY A 493 -10.95 35.67 0.57
C GLY A 493 -10.69 36.27 1.95
N GLU A 494 -11.19 37.49 2.14
CA GLU A 494 -11.01 38.29 3.37
C GLU A 494 -11.93 37.82 4.53
N ASP A 495 -12.90 36.95 4.25
CA ASP A 495 -13.76 36.33 5.27
C ASP A 495 -13.05 35.19 6.04
N ASP A 496 -11.82 34.85 5.64
CA ASP A 496 -11.05 33.79 6.27
C ASP A 496 -10.71 34.12 7.75
N PRO A 497 -10.86 33.15 8.69
CA PRO A 497 -10.62 33.39 10.12
C PRO A 497 -9.22 33.92 10.44
N LEU A 498 -8.19 33.50 9.68
CA LEU A 498 -6.82 33.96 9.91
C LEU A 498 -6.66 35.42 9.50
N TYR A 499 -7.23 35.81 8.35
CA TYR A 499 -7.20 37.20 7.88
C TYR A 499 -7.90 38.13 8.89
N LEU A 500 -9.13 37.79 9.29
CA LEU A 500 -9.89 38.54 10.29
C LEU A 500 -9.16 38.63 11.64
N ARG A 501 -8.43 37.57 12.03
CA ARG A 501 -7.64 37.57 13.26
C ARG A 501 -6.42 38.48 13.16
N ILE A 502 -5.71 38.48 12.03
CA ILE A 502 -4.58 39.40 11.77
C ILE A 502 -5.09 40.84 11.77
N GLU A 503 -6.15 41.13 11.02
CA GLU A 503 -6.73 42.47 10.91
C GLU A 503 -7.22 42.99 12.26
N SER A 504 -7.95 42.16 13.03
CA SER A 504 -8.41 42.55 14.36
C SER A 504 -7.26 42.80 15.34
N THR A 505 -6.17 42.02 15.26
CA THR A 505 -4.97 42.22 16.09
C THR A 505 -4.30 43.56 15.74
N VAL A 506 -4.08 43.85 14.46
CA VAL A 506 -3.49 45.12 14.01
C VAL A 506 -4.38 46.31 14.36
N ARG A 507 -5.69 46.20 14.14
CA ARG A 507 -6.64 47.25 14.49
C ARG A 507 -6.61 47.57 15.99
N ARG A 508 -6.50 46.56 16.86
CA ARG A 508 -6.37 46.77 18.30
C ARG A 508 -5.06 47.48 18.66
N VAL A 509 -3.94 47.14 18.00
CA VAL A 509 -2.70 47.93 18.18
C VAL A 509 -2.94 49.38 17.79
N LEU A 510 -3.59 49.64 16.65
CA LEU A 510 -3.82 51.01 16.19
C LEU A 510 -4.68 51.81 17.17
N THR A 511 -5.75 51.23 17.72
CA THR A 511 -6.72 51.96 18.56
C THR A 511 -6.39 51.98 20.04
N GLU A 512 -5.77 50.92 20.58
CA GLU A 512 -5.53 50.76 22.03
C GLU A 512 -4.10 51.16 22.44
N PHE A 513 -3.15 51.29 21.51
CA PHE A 513 -1.77 51.63 21.85
C PHE A 513 -1.58 53.11 22.17
N ASP A 514 -1.41 53.41 23.46
CA ASP A 514 -1.00 54.73 23.98
C ASP A 514 0.25 54.60 24.88
N ASN A 515 1.38 54.22 24.27
CA ASN A 515 2.69 54.03 24.92
C ASN A 515 2.82 52.84 25.89
N ASP A 516 1.79 51.99 26.03
CA ASP A 516 1.87 50.75 26.81
C ASP A 516 2.42 49.58 25.99
N LEU A 517 3.68 49.22 26.21
CA LEU A 517 4.34 48.11 25.52
C LEU A 517 3.76 46.74 25.91
N ASN A 518 3.06 46.62 27.05
CA ASN A 518 2.45 45.35 27.45
C ASN A 518 1.33 44.91 26.51
N LEU A 519 0.67 45.86 25.83
CA LEU A 519 -0.36 45.57 24.84
C LEU A 519 0.16 44.63 23.75
N PHE A 520 1.37 44.86 23.23
CA PHE A 520 1.98 43.98 22.24
C PHE A 520 2.17 42.55 22.77
N GLY A 521 2.60 42.41 24.03
CA GLY A 521 2.75 41.10 24.68
C GLY A 521 1.41 40.37 24.84
N VAL A 522 0.35 41.08 25.25
CA VAL A 522 -1.00 40.52 25.39
C VAL A 522 -1.55 40.08 24.04
N LEU A 523 -1.43 40.92 23.02
CA LEU A 523 -1.89 40.62 21.67
C LEU A 523 -1.12 39.46 21.04
N LEU A 524 0.20 39.41 21.23
CA LEU A 524 1.04 38.28 20.80
C LEU A 524 0.58 36.98 21.46
N ALA A 525 0.35 36.98 22.78
CA ALA A 525 -0.13 35.79 23.49
C ALA A 525 -1.49 35.33 22.94
N GLN A 526 -2.44 36.24 22.77
CA GLN A 526 -3.76 35.94 22.21
C GLN A 526 -3.70 35.46 20.75
N PHE A 527 -2.77 35.97 19.95
CA PHE A 527 -2.56 35.53 18.58
C PHE A 527 -1.94 34.14 18.54
N ASN A 528 -0.90 33.88 19.34
CA ASN A 528 -0.28 32.56 19.44
C ASN A 528 -1.24 31.50 19.96
N THR A 529 -2.12 31.82 20.92
CA THR A 529 -3.18 30.90 21.36
C THR A 529 -4.10 30.53 20.20
N PHE A 530 -4.52 31.51 19.39
CA PHE A 530 -5.33 31.24 18.20
C PHE A 530 -4.58 30.35 17.19
N LEU A 531 -3.30 30.64 16.90
CA LEU A 531 -2.51 29.82 15.99
C LEU A 531 -2.40 28.37 16.48
N LEU A 532 -2.14 28.20 17.78
CA LEU A 532 -2.05 26.88 18.41
C LEU A 532 -3.39 26.12 18.34
N GLU A 533 -4.51 26.80 18.54
CA GLU A 533 -5.85 26.20 18.40
C GLU A 533 -6.13 25.77 16.95
N THR A 534 -5.80 26.62 15.98
CA THR A 534 -5.97 26.29 14.55
C THR A 534 -5.07 25.13 14.12
N GLU A 535 -3.85 25.07 14.65
CA GLU A 535 -2.91 23.97 14.39
C GLU A 535 -3.42 22.66 14.98
N GLN A 536 -3.91 22.66 16.22
CA GLN A 536 -4.52 21.47 16.82
C GLN A 536 -5.74 20.98 16.02
N GLN A 537 -6.58 21.90 15.54
CA GLN A 537 -7.72 21.55 14.69
C GLN A 537 -7.27 20.91 13.37
N ALA A 538 -6.25 21.47 12.72
CA ALA A 538 -5.68 20.90 11.52
C ALA A 538 -5.07 19.51 11.79
N GLU A 539 -4.38 19.34 12.93
CA GLU A 539 -3.79 18.06 13.32
C GLU A 539 -4.84 16.95 13.50
N VAL A 540 -5.99 17.27 14.10
CA VAL A 540 -7.13 16.34 14.20
C VAL A 540 -7.69 15.94 12.83
N GLN A 541 -7.64 16.84 11.83
CA GLN A 541 -8.04 16.49 10.45
C GLN A 541 -6.99 15.63 9.75
N ILE A 542 -5.71 15.78 10.11
CA ILE A 542 -4.59 15.05 9.52
C ILE A 542 -4.48 13.62 10.09
N GLU A 543 -4.81 13.44 11.38
CA GLU A 543 -4.63 12.18 12.12
C GLU A 543 -5.25 10.95 11.41
N PRO A 544 -6.50 10.97 10.90
CA PRO A 544 -7.08 9.82 10.20
C PRO A 544 -6.32 9.44 8.91
N ALA A 545 -5.83 10.44 8.17
CA ALA A 545 -5.05 10.21 6.95
C ALA A 545 -3.66 9.67 7.29
N ALA A 546 -3.01 10.21 8.33
CA ALA A 546 -1.73 9.72 8.83
C ALA A 546 -1.83 8.27 9.33
N ASP A 547 -2.87 7.92 10.08
CA ASP A 547 -3.13 6.57 10.59
C ASP A 547 -3.33 5.55 9.46
N LEU A 548 -4.09 5.94 8.42
CA LEU A 548 -4.29 5.10 7.25
C LEU A 548 -2.97 4.85 6.52
N GLU A 549 -2.17 5.90 6.33
CA GLU A 549 -0.87 5.81 5.68
C GLU A 549 0.14 4.99 6.48
N GLN A 550 0.14 5.12 7.80
CA GLN A 550 0.97 4.30 8.69
C GLN A 550 0.59 2.82 8.60
N LYS A 551 -0.71 2.49 8.53
CA LYS A 551 -1.18 1.11 8.32
C LYS A 551 -0.76 0.58 6.95
N ASN A 552 -0.88 1.38 5.91
CA ASN A 552 -0.45 1.02 4.55
C ASN A 552 1.06 0.76 4.47
N GLU A 553 1.86 1.61 5.11
CA GLU A 553 3.31 1.44 5.19
C GLU A 553 3.69 0.19 5.99
N ALA A 554 3.05 -0.04 7.13
CA ALA A 554 3.26 -1.24 7.93
C ALA A 554 2.95 -2.51 7.11
N LEU A 555 1.84 -2.52 6.36
CA LEU A 555 1.50 -3.62 5.47
C LEU A 555 2.52 -3.79 4.34
N ALA A 556 2.98 -2.71 3.72
CA ALA A 556 4.01 -2.76 2.68
C ALA A 556 5.33 -3.37 3.21
N MET A 557 5.76 -2.98 4.42
CA MET A 557 6.92 -3.57 5.08
C MET A 557 6.70 -5.05 5.40
N ALA A 558 5.51 -5.41 5.89
CA ALA A 558 5.14 -6.80 6.18
C ALA A 558 5.24 -7.68 4.94
N LEU A 559 4.72 -7.19 3.82
CA LEU A 559 4.75 -7.85 2.53
C LEU A 559 6.17 -7.97 1.99
N ALA A 560 7.00 -6.94 2.12
CA ALA A 560 8.40 -6.97 1.69
C ALA A 560 9.24 -7.95 2.53
N HIS A 561 9.02 -7.97 3.85
CA HIS A 561 9.66 -8.95 4.73
C HIS A 561 9.24 -10.38 4.35
N THR A 562 7.95 -10.58 4.10
CA THR A 562 7.42 -11.88 3.68
C THR A 562 7.96 -12.31 2.31
N ASP A 563 8.08 -11.39 1.35
CA ASP A 563 8.69 -11.68 0.04
C ASP A 563 10.12 -12.22 0.21
N GLU A 564 10.91 -11.66 1.12
CA GLU A 564 12.26 -12.15 1.43
C GLU A 564 12.23 -13.56 2.03
N VAL A 565 11.34 -13.81 3.00
CA VAL A 565 11.20 -15.12 3.65
C VAL A 565 10.74 -16.19 2.66
N VAL A 566 9.73 -15.89 1.84
CA VAL A 566 9.23 -16.81 0.81
C VAL A 566 10.31 -17.10 -0.23
N HIS A 567 11.05 -16.09 -0.68
CA HIS A 567 12.17 -16.29 -1.60
C HIS A 567 13.26 -17.17 -0.98
N GLN A 568 13.66 -16.93 0.28
CA GLN A 568 14.64 -17.76 0.98
C GLN A 568 14.17 -19.21 1.15
N CYS A 569 12.90 -19.40 1.49
CA CYS A 569 12.29 -20.72 1.60
C CYS A 569 12.35 -21.48 0.26
N ILE A 570 11.91 -20.85 -0.83
CA ILE A 570 11.91 -21.47 -2.16
C ILE A 570 13.35 -21.72 -2.64
N GLY A 571 14.27 -20.78 -2.42
CA GLY A 571 15.68 -20.92 -2.80
C GLY A 571 16.45 -21.96 -1.97
N GLY A 572 15.99 -22.27 -0.76
CA GLY A 572 16.58 -23.30 0.11
C GLY A 572 16.17 -24.73 -0.24
N LEU A 573 15.21 -24.93 -1.16
CA LEU A 573 14.79 -26.26 -1.59
C LEU A 573 15.86 -26.95 -2.43
N SER A 574 16.01 -28.26 -2.22
CA SER A 574 16.99 -29.07 -2.96
C SER A 574 16.64 -29.14 -4.45
N PRO A 575 17.61 -29.00 -5.38
CA PRO A 575 17.37 -29.15 -6.82
C PRO A 575 16.80 -30.52 -7.21
N ALA A 576 16.99 -31.54 -6.35
CA ALA A 576 16.49 -32.89 -6.56
C ALA A 576 14.99 -33.04 -6.25
N GLU A 577 14.41 -32.11 -5.48
CA GLU A 577 13.00 -32.11 -5.07
C GLU A 577 12.37 -30.73 -5.38
N PRO A 578 12.15 -30.41 -6.67
CA PRO A 578 11.58 -29.13 -7.05
C PRO A 578 10.15 -28.98 -6.54
N LEU A 579 9.81 -27.75 -6.14
CA LEU A 579 8.45 -27.37 -5.78
C LEU A 579 7.49 -27.60 -6.96
N GLN A 580 6.28 -28.06 -6.70
CA GLN A 580 5.27 -28.18 -7.76
C GLN A 580 4.92 -26.80 -8.33
N PRO A 581 4.85 -26.63 -9.66
CA PRO A 581 4.71 -25.30 -10.27
C PRO A 581 3.47 -24.51 -9.85
N PHE A 582 2.34 -25.18 -9.57
CA PHE A 582 1.12 -24.52 -9.12
C PHE A 582 1.23 -23.89 -7.71
N LEU A 583 2.21 -24.31 -6.89
CA LEU A 583 2.45 -23.74 -5.56
C LEU A 583 3.19 -22.40 -5.64
N LEU A 584 3.95 -22.13 -6.71
CA LEU A 584 4.73 -20.89 -6.83
C LEU A 584 3.82 -19.65 -6.78
N PRO A 585 2.79 -19.51 -7.64
CA PRO A 585 1.87 -18.37 -7.56
C PRO A 585 1.14 -18.29 -6.21
N PHE A 586 0.79 -19.43 -5.63
CA PHE A 586 0.13 -19.46 -4.33
C PHE A 586 1.02 -18.87 -3.22
N LEU A 587 2.28 -19.32 -3.13
CA LEU A 587 3.21 -18.86 -2.10
C LEU A 587 3.60 -17.39 -2.27
N THR A 588 3.81 -16.94 -3.50
CA THR A 588 4.26 -15.56 -3.79
C THR A 588 3.15 -14.52 -3.79
N HIS A 589 1.88 -14.92 -3.74
CA HIS A 589 0.71 -14.02 -3.72
C HIS A 589 -0.17 -14.26 -2.48
N GLN A 590 -0.90 -15.37 -2.43
CA GLN A 590 -1.92 -15.58 -1.38
C GLN A 590 -1.30 -15.89 -0.02
N TRP A 591 -0.32 -16.80 0.02
CA TRP A 591 0.36 -17.12 1.28
C TRP A 591 1.20 -15.97 1.79
N ARG A 592 1.75 -15.16 0.88
CA ARG A 592 2.43 -13.90 1.21
C ARG A 592 1.51 -12.95 1.99
N GLU A 593 0.24 -12.83 1.61
CA GLU A 593 -0.70 -12.00 2.36
C GLU A 593 -1.01 -12.55 3.76
N VAL A 594 -1.20 -13.88 3.88
CA VAL A 594 -1.41 -14.54 5.17
C VAL A 594 -0.26 -14.24 6.12
N MET A 595 0.96 -14.47 5.67
CA MET A 595 2.17 -14.24 6.44
C MET A 595 2.35 -12.76 6.80
N ALA A 596 2.10 -11.83 5.87
CA ALA A 596 2.17 -10.40 6.16
C ALA A 596 1.15 -9.96 7.24
N ARG A 597 -0.08 -10.49 7.21
CA ARG A 597 -1.08 -10.21 8.25
C ARG A 597 -0.69 -10.81 9.60
N ALA A 598 -0.04 -11.98 9.62
CA ALA A 598 0.49 -12.59 10.84
C ALA A 598 1.68 -11.78 11.40
N TRP A 599 2.54 -11.25 10.54
CA TRP A 599 3.65 -10.38 10.93
C TRP A 599 3.16 -9.09 11.59
N LEU A 600 2.14 -8.45 11.02
CA LEU A 600 1.52 -7.24 11.61
C LEU A 600 0.96 -7.48 13.02
N LYS A 601 0.54 -8.71 13.33
CA LYS A 601 -0.02 -9.10 14.64
C LYS A 601 1.03 -9.69 15.59
N THR A 602 2.30 -9.74 15.19
CA THR A 602 3.35 -10.43 15.96
C THR A 602 3.59 -9.79 17.34
N ALA A 603 3.35 -8.48 17.49
CA ALA A 603 3.45 -7.81 18.78
C ALA A 603 2.45 -8.33 19.82
N ASP A 604 1.22 -8.66 19.39
CA ASP A 604 0.15 -9.15 20.27
C ASP A 604 0.10 -10.69 20.33
N ARG A 605 0.43 -11.34 19.20
CA ARG A 605 0.33 -12.79 18.99
C ARG A 605 1.52 -13.31 18.19
N PRO A 606 2.68 -13.52 18.84
CA PRO A 606 3.87 -14.04 18.15
C PRO A 606 3.65 -15.44 17.59
N ALA A 607 2.75 -16.24 18.19
CA ALA A 607 2.43 -17.59 17.76
C ALA A 607 1.78 -17.65 16.35
N ASP A 608 1.11 -16.58 15.90
CA ASP A 608 0.41 -16.56 14.61
C ASP A 608 1.42 -16.60 13.44
N TRP A 609 2.55 -15.90 13.57
CA TRP A 609 3.64 -15.91 12.58
C TRP A 609 4.32 -17.28 12.50
N ASP A 610 4.67 -17.85 13.66
CA ASP A 610 5.28 -19.18 13.73
C ASP A 610 4.35 -20.27 13.15
N GLN A 611 3.04 -20.14 13.40
CA GLN A 611 2.04 -21.05 12.85
C GLN A 611 1.95 -20.92 11.32
N ALA A 612 1.96 -19.70 10.77
CA ALA A 612 1.95 -19.47 9.33
C ALA A 612 3.21 -20.05 8.65
N LEU A 613 4.39 -19.88 9.25
CA LEU A 613 5.62 -20.51 8.77
C LEU A 613 5.54 -22.05 8.79
N ARG A 614 5.09 -22.64 9.89
CA ARG A 614 4.92 -24.09 10.01
C ARG A 614 3.94 -24.64 8.98
N THR A 615 2.81 -23.95 8.77
CA THR A 615 1.83 -24.36 7.76
C THR A 615 2.42 -24.27 6.35
N MET A 616 3.23 -23.25 6.04
CA MET A 616 3.98 -23.18 4.78
C MET A 616 4.88 -24.40 4.58
N ASP A 617 5.72 -24.71 5.57
CA ASP A 617 6.64 -25.84 5.53
C ASP A 617 5.90 -27.18 5.38
N GLN A 618 4.76 -27.33 6.06
CA GLN A 618 3.90 -28.51 5.95
C GLN A 618 3.24 -28.62 4.56
N VAL A 619 2.79 -27.52 3.95
CA VAL A 619 2.26 -27.52 2.57
C VAL A 619 3.38 -27.91 1.59
N ILE A 620 4.56 -27.30 1.70
CA ILE A 620 5.70 -27.63 0.84
C ILE A 620 6.09 -29.10 0.99
N TRP A 621 6.21 -29.58 2.23
CA TRP A 621 6.56 -30.96 2.52
C TRP A 621 5.47 -31.94 2.03
N SER A 622 4.19 -31.66 2.26
CA SER A 622 3.10 -32.59 1.92
C SER A 622 2.92 -32.85 0.41
N VAL A 623 3.46 -31.95 -0.42
CA VAL A 623 3.40 -32.03 -1.88
C VAL A 623 4.65 -32.69 -2.49
N GLN A 624 5.73 -32.84 -1.70
CA GLN A 624 6.93 -33.57 -2.11
C GLN A 624 6.70 -35.09 -2.16
N SER A 625 7.48 -35.77 -3.00
CA SER A 625 7.48 -37.23 -3.12
C SER A 625 7.85 -37.90 -1.78
N LYS A 626 7.09 -38.92 -1.35
CA LYS A 626 7.34 -39.68 -0.11
C LYS A 626 7.89 -41.06 -0.46
N ALA A 627 9.15 -41.31 -0.12
CA ALA A 627 9.82 -42.57 -0.44
C ALA A 627 9.43 -43.70 0.54
N GLY A 628 9.14 -43.35 1.80
CA GLY A 628 8.85 -44.30 2.88
C GLY A 628 7.35 -44.57 3.09
N ALA A 629 7.02 -45.76 3.61
CA ALA A 629 5.67 -46.05 4.14
C ALA A 629 5.37 -45.23 5.42
N GLU A 630 6.39 -45.00 6.26
CA GLU A 630 6.28 -44.18 7.46
C GLU A 630 6.00 -42.70 7.15
N GLU A 631 6.63 -42.15 6.10
CA GLU A 631 6.39 -40.79 5.65
C GLU A 631 4.98 -40.60 5.11
N ARG A 632 4.45 -41.62 4.42
CA ARG A 632 3.05 -41.64 3.96
C ARG A 632 2.06 -41.71 5.11
N ALA A 633 2.34 -42.51 6.14
CA ALA A 633 1.52 -42.55 7.35
C ALA A 633 1.53 -41.21 8.10
N LYS A 634 2.70 -40.56 8.21
CA LYS A 634 2.82 -39.20 8.77
C LYS A 634 2.02 -38.18 7.96
N LEU A 635 2.06 -38.25 6.62
CA LEU A 635 1.28 -37.37 5.76
C LEU A 635 -0.23 -37.52 6.02
N VAL A 636 -0.75 -38.76 6.05
CA VAL A 636 -2.17 -39.02 6.31
C VAL A 636 -2.61 -38.49 7.69
N ALA A 637 -1.75 -38.61 8.71
CA ALA A 637 -2.03 -38.08 10.04
C ALA A 637 -2.02 -36.54 10.11
N LEU A 638 -1.19 -35.87 9.31
CA LEU A 638 -1.02 -34.41 9.32
C LEU A 638 -2.04 -33.66 8.45
N LEU A 639 -2.63 -34.32 7.44
CA LEU A 639 -3.53 -33.69 6.48
C LEU A 639 -4.76 -32.99 7.11
N PRO A 640 -5.48 -33.58 8.10
CA PRO A 640 -6.66 -32.93 8.66
C PRO A 640 -6.36 -31.57 9.30
N ASP A 641 -5.33 -31.51 10.14
CA ASP A 641 -4.91 -30.29 10.81
C ASP A 641 -4.32 -29.27 9.82
N LEU A 642 -3.56 -29.74 8.83
CA LEU A 642 -3.00 -28.90 7.77
C LEU A 642 -4.11 -28.20 6.98
N VAL A 643 -5.10 -28.96 6.49
CA VAL A 643 -6.21 -28.45 5.70
C VAL A 643 -7.07 -27.49 6.51
N LYS A 644 -7.30 -27.79 7.79
CA LYS A 644 -8.03 -26.90 8.70
C LYS A 644 -7.31 -25.56 8.89
N ASN A 645 -6.00 -25.59 9.17
CA ASN A 645 -5.19 -24.38 9.37
C ASN A 645 -5.03 -23.57 8.08
N LEU A 646 -4.84 -24.25 6.95
CA LEU A 646 -4.77 -23.64 5.63
C LEU A 646 -6.08 -22.91 5.30
N ASN A 647 -7.23 -23.59 5.39
CA ASN A 647 -8.52 -22.97 5.11
C ASN A 647 -8.82 -21.78 6.02
N GLY A 648 -8.59 -21.91 7.33
CA GLY A 648 -8.80 -20.78 8.25
C GLY A 648 -7.92 -19.56 7.93
N SER A 649 -6.69 -19.79 7.45
CA SER A 649 -5.79 -18.72 7.01
C SER A 649 -6.24 -18.08 5.69
N LEU A 650 -6.77 -18.88 4.77
CA LEU A 650 -7.29 -18.41 3.47
C LEU A 650 -8.62 -17.66 3.62
N ASP A 651 -9.47 -18.08 4.55
CA ASP A 651 -10.69 -17.36 4.91
C ASP A 651 -10.36 -15.98 5.50
N ALA A 652 -9.30 -15.91 6.32
CA ALA A 652 -8.85 -14.66 6.92
C ALA A 652 -8.34 -13.63 5.90
N ILE A 653 -7.93 -14.06 4.70
CA ILE A 653 -7.58 -13.17 3.58
C ILE A 653 -8.72 -12.94 2.60
N HIS A 654 -9.90 -13.53 2.84
CA HIS A 654 -11.05 -13.52 1.92
C HIS A 654 -10.71 -14.07 0.53
N TRP A 655 -9.87 -15.11 0.47
CA TRP A 655 -9.65 -15.81 -0.79
C TRP A 655 -10.73 -16.88 -0.98
N ASP A 656 -11.67 -16.61 -1.88
CA ASP A 656 -12.81 -17.46 -2.19
C ASP A 656 -12.99 -17.66 -3.72
N GLY A 657 -14.01 -18.42 -4.12
CA GLY A 657 -14.35 -18.64 -5.53
C GLY A 657 -13.57 -19.74 -6.25
N GLU A 658 -13.56 -19.65 -7.60
CA GLU A 658 -13.08 -20.71 -8.49
C GLU A 658 -11.55 -20.93 -8.40
N GLU A 659 -10.79 -19.87 -8.15
CA GLU A 659 -9.33 -19.95 -8.00
C GLU A 659 -8.93 -20.82 -6.81
N ARG A 660 -9.56 -20.61 -5.65
CA ARG A 660 -9.36 -21.43 -4.44
C ARG A 660 -9.80 -22.87 -4.68
N ALA A 661 -10.95 -23.09 -5.30
CA ALA A 661 -11.43 -24.43 -5.61
C ALA A 661 -10.46 -25.19 -6.52
N THR A 662 -9.89 -24.51 -7.53
CA THR A 662 -8.89 -25.08 -8.44
C THR A 662 -7.61 -25.44 -7.71
N PHE A 663 -7.10 -24.55 -6.87
CA PHE A 663 -5.93 -24.81 -6.03
C PHE A 663 -6.14 -26.02 -5.12
N THR A 664 -7.28 -26.09 -4.41
CA THR A 664 -7.60 -27.20 -3.50
C THR A 664 -7.70 -28.53 -4.25
N ARG A 665 -8.28 -28.56 -5.45
CA ARG A 665 -8.31 -29.76 -6.30
C ARG A 665 -6.92 -30.24 -6.70
N LEU A 666 -6.03 -29.31 -7.11
CA LEU A 666 -4.65 -29.63 -7.46
C LEU A 666 -3.86 -30.14 -6.24
N LEU A 667 -4.07 -29.55 -5.07
CA LEU A 667 -3.46 -29.97 -3.82
C LEU A 667 -3.89 -31.39 -3.43
N ILE A 668 -5.20 -31.68 -3.46
CA ILE A 668 -5.75 -33.02 -3.19
C ILE A 668 -5.22 -34.04 -4.20
N ALA A 669 -5.23 -33.72 -5.50
CA ALA A 669 -4.72 -34.62 -6.54
C ALA A 669 -3.24 -34.98 -6.30
N THR A 670 -2.44 -34.01 -5.84
CA THR A 670 -1.02 -34.23 -5.56
C THR A 670 -0.80 -35.03 -4.28
N HIS A 671 -1.55 -34.78 -3.21
CA HIS A 671 -1.52 -35.60 -1.99
C HIS A 671 -1.92 -37.05 -2.27
N MET A 672 -2.95 -37.27 -3.10
CA MET A 672 -3.37 -38.62 -3.49
C MET A 672 -2.28 -39.35 -4.29
N LYS A 673 -1.56 -38.65 -5.17
CA LYS A 673 -0.38 -39.21 -5.88
C LYS A 673 0.73 -39.59 -4.88
N ALA A 674 1.02 -38.73 -3.91
CA ALA A 674 2.05 -38.98 -2.88
C ALA A 674 1.70 -40.18 -1.97
N ILE A 675 0.43 -40.33 -1.57
CA ILE A 675 -0.03 -41.43 -0.70
C ILE A 675 -0.04 -42.78 -1.44
N ARG A 676 -0.47 -42.81 -2.71
CA ARG A 676 -0.58 -44.05 -3.50
C ARG A 676 0.77 -44.72 -3.77
N GLY A 677 1.89 -44.02 -3.57
CA GLY A 677 3.23 -44.62 -3.55
C GLY A 677 3.57 -45.43 -4.80
N THR A 678 3.01 -45.06 -5.96
CA THR A 678 3.35 -45.74 -7.21
C THR A 678 4.72 -45.25 -7.65
N ARG A 679 5.73 -46.07 -7.39
CA ARG A 679 6.93 -46.10 -8.22
C ARG A 679 6.47 -46.56 -9.61
N SER A 680 5.89 -45.64 -10.39
CA SER A 680 5.55 -45.91 -11.78
C SER A 680 6.87 -46.04 -12.54
N ALA A 681 7.24 -47.28 -12.82
CA ALA A 681 8.28 -47.58 -13.79
C ALA A 681 7.84 -46.99 -15.14
N ALA A 682 8.62 -46.02 -15.62
CA ALA A 682 8.71 -45.56 -17.00
C ALA A 682 7.62 -46.11 -17.96
N THR A 683 6.45 -45.47 -17.93
CA THR A 683 5.57 -45.39 -19.11
C THR A 683 5.36 -43.89 -19.36
N GLN A 684 5.40 -43.50 -20.62
CA GLN A 684 5.57 -42.13 -21.14
C GLN A 684 4.74 -41.04 -20.44
N PRO A 685 5.22 -39.77 -20.43
CA PRO A 685 4.62 -38.69 -19.68
C PRO A 685 3.36 -38.21 -20.40
N ASP A 686 2.20 -38.50 -19.83
CA ASP A 686 1.01 -37.71 -20.15
C ASP A 686 0.73 -36.79 -18.95
N SER A 687 0.95 -35.50 -19.21
CA SER A 687 0.86 -34.35 -18.30
C SER A 687 1.87 -34.33 -17.14
N GLY A 688 3.09 -33.84 -17.42
CA GLY A 688 3.81 -33.05 -16.42
C GLY A 688 2.96 -31.84 -15.97
N PRO A 689 3.41 -31.03 -14.99
CA PRO A 689 2.71 -29.79 -14.68
C PRO A 689 2.43 -29.06 -15.98
N GLY A 690 1.17 -28.70 -16.21
CA GLY A 690 0.73 -28.18 -17.51
C GLY A 690 1.66 -27.04 -17.92
N GLU A 691 1.97 -26.89 -19.21
CA GLU A 691 2.86 -25.82 -19.69
C GLU A 691 2.41 -24.43 -19.17
N LEU A 692 1.10 -24.28 -18.95
CA LEU A 692 0.46 -23.14 -18.30
C LEU A 692 0.87 -22.96 -16.81
N GLU A 693 0.94 -24.03 -16.02
CA GLU A 693 1.35 -23.99 -14.60
C GLU A 693 2.84 -23.68 -14.47
N VAL A 694 3.68 -24.27 -15.32
CA VAL A 694 5.12 -23.99 -15.36
C VAL A 694 5.38 -22.55 -15.77
N LYS A 695 4.59 -22.02 -16.72
CA LYS A 695 4.66 -20.61 -17.10
C LYS A 695 4.20 -19.71 -15.93
N ALA A 696 3.04 -19.97 -15.33
CA ALA A 696 2.53 -19.20 -14.21
C ALA A 696 3.52 -19.18 -13.03
N GLY A 697 4.16 -20.31 -12.71
CA GLY A 697 5.18 -20.38 -11.66
C GLY A 697 6.44 -19.56 -11.97
N ARG A 698 6.90 -19.56 -13.23
CA ARG A 698 8.03 -18.71 -13.66
C ARG A 698 7.69 -17.23 -13.60
N ASP A 699 6.51 -16.86 -14.07
CA ASP A 699 6.03 -15.47 -14.06
C ASP A 699 5.88 -14.97 -12.61
N ALA A 700 5.37 -15.81 -11.71
CA ALA A 700 5.26 -15.52 -10.28
C ALA A 700 6.62 -15.32 -9.60
N MET A 701 7.62 -16.16 -9.92
CA MET A 701 8.99 -15.99 -9.40
C MET A 701 9.65 -14.71 -9.92
N LYS A 702 9.48 -14.40 -11.22
CA LYS A 702 9.99 -13.14 -11.79
C LYS A 702 9.37 -11.93 -11.09
N ALA A 703 8.07 -11.95 -10.84
CA ALA A 703 7.38 -10.89 -10.12
C ALA A 703 7.86 -10.75 -8.67
N LEU A 704 8.19 -11.86 -7.99
CA LEU A 704 8.80 -11.83 -6.66
C LEU A 704 10.19 -11.17 -6.69
N ASP A 705 11.03 -11.54 -7.64
CA ASP A 705 12.37 -10.97 -7.82
C ASP A 705 12.31 -9.47 -8.12
N GLU A 706 11.38 -9.04 -8.97
CA GLU A 706 11.13 -7.63 -9.28
C GLU A 706 10.69 -6.83 -8.04
N ARG A 707 9.82 -7.39 -7.19
CA ARG A 707 9.41 -6.74 -5.93
C ARG A 707 10.53 -6.63 -4.92
N ARG A 708 11.41 -7.63 -4.87
CA ARG A 708 12.57 -7.68 -3.97
C ARG A 708 13.73 -6.82 -4.45
N ALA A 709 13.88 -6.64 -5.75
CA ALA A 709 14.91 -5.81 -6.33
C ALA A 709 14.78 -4.37 -5.81
N ARG A 710 15.74 -3.94 -4.98
CA ARG A 710 15.84 -2.53 -4.60
C ARG A 710 16.21 -1.73 -5.84
N PRO A 711 15.47 -0.66 -6.19
CA PRO A 711 15.92 0.29 -7.19
C PRO A 711 17.30 0.83 -6.76
N ALA A 712 18.21 0.98 -7.72
CA ALA A 712 19.51 1.59 -7.47
C ALA A 712 19.31 2.98 -6.85
N LEU A 713 19.94 3.22 -5.69
CA LEU A 713 19.98 4.53 -5.05
C LEU A 713 20.81 5.46 -5.93
N ILE A 714 20.22 6.60 -6.31
CA ILE A 714 21.01 7.71 -6.84
C ILE A 714 21.25 8.60 -5.63
N GLU A 715 22.41 8.43 -4.98
CA GLU A 715 22.80 9.22 -3.81
C GLU A 715 23.05 10.68 -4.24
N ASP A 716 22.00 11.48 -4.20
CA ASP A 716 22.02 12.88 -4.59
C ASP A 716 21.90 13.77 -3.34
N GLY A 717 22.43 15.00 -3.39
CA GLY A 717 22.22 15.99 -2.33
C GLY A 717 20.72 16.29 -2.06
N PHE A 718 19.84 16.00 -3.02
CA PHE A 718 18.39 16.14 -2.88
C PHE A 718 17.73 15.04 -2.05
N GLU A 719 18.28 13.82 -2.00
CA GLU A 719 17.81 12.79 -1.06
C GLU A 719 18.15 13.19 0.39
N GLN A 720 19.36 13.70 0.62
CA GLN A 720 19.74 14.24 1.94
C GLN A 720 18.84 15.42 2.35
N ALA A 721 18.49 16.30 1.40
CA ALA A 721 17.56 17.40 1.65
C ALA A 721 16.15 16.88 2.02
N ALA A 722 15.63 15.88 1.29
CA ALA A 722 14.35 15.24 1.60
C ALA A 722 14.36 14.56 2.99
N GLN A 723 15.48 13.95 3.39
CA GLN A 723 15.67 13.38 4.72
C GLN A 723 15.78 14.45 5.81
N ALA A 724 16.30 15.62 5.52
CA ALA A 724 16.42 16.69 6.50
C ALA A 724 15.08 17.37 6.83
N LEU A 725 14.01 17.11 6.05
CA LEU A 725 12.71 17.77 6.24
C LEU A 725 12.06 17.40 7.57
N THR A 726 11.49 18.39 8.24
CA THR A 726 10.83 18.24 9.53
C THR A 726 9.36 18.64 9.45
N ARG A 727 8.54 17.95 10.24
CA ARG A 727 7.12 18.28 10.41
C ARG A 727 6.95 19.77 10.73
N GLY A 728 5.93 20.38 10.12
CA GLY A 728 5.56 21.77 10.34
C GLY A 728 6.17 22.77 9.36
N GLN A 729 7.15 22.34 8.55
CA GLN A 729 7.74 23.16 7.50
C GLN A 729 6.73 23.45 6.38
N TRP A 730 6.82 24.65 5.81
CA TRP A 730 5.97 25.13 4.71
C TRP A 730 6.75 25.07 3.41
N PHE A 731 6.06 24.67 2.34
CA PHE A 731 6.64 24.47 1.02
C PHE A 731 5.78 25.12 -0.04
N ASP A 732 6.44 25.72 -1.01
CA ASP A 732 5.87 26.12 -2.28
C ASP A 732 5.81 24.91 -3.20
N PHE A 733 4.61 24.56 -3.65
CA PHE A 733 4.37 23.52 -4.62
C PHE A 733 3.80 24.12 -5.91
N VAL A 734 4.44 23.80 -7.03
CA VAL A 734 3.97 24.20 -8.37
C VAL A 734 3.18 23.03 -8.97
N ASP A 735 1.87 23.23 -9.07
CA ASP A 735 0.95 22.28 -9.71
C ASP A 735 1.23 22.18 -11.22
N ASP A 736 0.72 21.14 -11.90
CA ASP A 736 0.90 20.89 -13.33
C ASP A 736 0.40 22.05 -14.22
N LYS A 737 -0.47 22.90 -13.67
CA LYS A 737 -1.01 24.12 -14.31
C LYS A 737 -0.14 25.37 -14.08
N GLY A 738 0.98 25.25 -13.37
CA GLY A 738 1.86 26.35 -13.01
C GLY A 738 1.36 27.23 -11.87
N ALA A 739 0.27 26.84 -11.19
CA ALA A 739 -0.24 27.56 -10.03
C ALA A 739 0.61 27.22 -8.78
N LEU A 740 1.05 28.25 -8.06
CA LEU A 740 1.77 28.13 -6.80
C LEU A 740 0.78 27.85 -5.66
N ARG A 741 1.04 26.84 -4.84
CA ARG A 741 0.27 26.53 -3.65
C ARG A 741 1.18 26.28 -2.46
N HIS A 742 0.76 26.71 -1.28
CA HIS A 742 1.51 26.49 -0.05
C HIS A 742 1.00 25.24 0.66
N TYR A 743 1.90 24.32 0.93
CA TYR A 743 1.61 23.11 1.69
C TYR A 743 2.51 23.01 2.91
N ARG A 744 1.94 22.51 4.00
CA ARG A 744 2.66 22.22 5.23
C ARG A 744 2.97 20.72 5.28
N LEU A 745 4.18 20.36 5.71
CA LEU A 745 4.50 18.97 6.03
C LEU A 745 3.79 18.57 7.33
N GLY A 746 2.58 18.02 7.18
CA GLY A 746 1.65 17.72 8.27
C GLY A 746 2.03 16.47 9.04
N TRP A 747 2.62 15.48 8.39
CA TRP A 747 3.07 14.24 9.03
C TRP A 747 4.27 13.62 8.29
N VAL A 748 5.16 12.99 9.05
CA VAL A 748 6.31 12.24 8.54
C VAL A 748 6.20 10.85 9.13
N SER A 749 6.28 9.83 8.28
CA SER A 749 6.29 8.45 8.74
C SER A 749 7.41 8.19 9.77
N PRO A 750 7.18 7.34 10.80
CA PRO A 750 8.22 6.89 11.71
C PRO A 750 9.44 6.27 11.01
N GLN A 751 9.24 5.60 9.87
CA GLN A 751 10.31 5.01 9.06
C GLN A 751 10.78 5.96 7.93
N ARG A 752 10.19 7.17 7.88
CA ARG A 752 10.42 8.26 6.92
C ARG A 752 10.24 7.87 5.45
N THR A 753 9.52 6.80 5.15
CA THR A 753 9.30 6.39 3.75
C THR A 753 8.22 7.20 3.05
N ARG A 754 7.31 7.82 3.83
CA ARG A 754 6.18 8.63 3.35
C ARG A 754 6.11 9.97 4.07
N LEU A 755 5.78 11.00 3.32
CA LEU A 755 5.64 12.39 3.75
C LEU A 755 4.25 12.88 3.34
N LEU A 756 3.46 13.36 4.30
CA LEU A 756 2.10 13.87 4.10
C LEU A 756 2.11 15.39 4.11
N PHE A 757 1.80 15.99 2.97
CA PHE A 757 1.69 17.43 2.79
C PHE A 757 0.23 17.84 2.81
N THR A 758 -0.12 18.83 3.61
CA THR A 758 -1.51 19.29 3.80
C THR A 758 -1.59 20.79 3.68
N ASN A 759 -2.73 21.30 3.18
CA ASN A 759 -3.04 22.72 3.31
C ASN A 759 -3.22 23.10 4.80
N ARG A 760 -3.27 24.40 5.12
CA ARG A 760 -3.44 24.97 6.47
C ARG A 760 -4.54 24.29 7.30
N ASP A 761 -5.66 23.97 6.68
CA ASP A 761 -6.84 23.43 7.37
C ASP A 761 -6.84 21.88 7.42
N GLY A 762 -5.86 21.22 6.81
CA GLY A 762 -5.73 19.75 6.83
C GLY A 762 -6.48 18.96 5.75
N PHE A 763 -7.25 19.60 4.86
CA PHE A 763 -8.12 18.89 3.89
C PHE A 763 -7.46 18.45 2.58
N GLU A 764 -6.71 19.33 1.91
CA GLU A 764 -6.05 19.00 0.64
C GLU A 764 -4.70 18.37 0.94
N ALA A 765 -4.72 17.05 1.13
CA ALA A 765 -3.54 16.29 1.51
C ALA A 765 -3.04 15.41 0.36
N PHE A 766 -1.73 15.42 0.12
CA PHE A 766 -1.08 14.46 -0.76
C PHE A 766 0.08 13.78 -0.04
N VAL A 767 0.31 12.51 -0.41
CA VAL A 767 1.34 11.66 0.15
C VAL A 767 2.36 11.39 -0.92
N HIS A 768 3.62 11.70 -0.63
CA HIS A 768 4.73 11.34 -1.50
C HIS A 768 5.75 10.49 -0.77
N SER A 769 6.38 9.60 -1.51
CA SER A 769 7.56 8.90 -1.01
C SER A 769 8.74 9.87 -0.87
N GLU A 770 9.70 9.56 -0.01
CA GLU A 770 10.94 10.35 0.13
C GLU A 770 11.62 10.61 -1.22
N ARG A 771 11.60 9.61 -2.10
CA ARG A 771 12.17 9.69 -3.46
C ARG A 771 11.39 10.61 -4.38
N GLU A 772 10.08 10.58 -4.32
CA GLU A 772 9.23 11.51 -5.06
C GLU A 772 9.46 12.94 -4.59
N VAL A 773 9.59 13.15 -3.26
CA VAL A 773 9.93 14.47 -2.71
C VAL A 773 11.31 14.93 -3.19
N ALA A 774 12.32 14.06 -3.16
CA ALA A 774 13.64 14.37 -3.73
C ALA A 774 13.56 14.68 -5.25
N GLY A 775 12.70 13.97 -5.98
CA GLY A 775 12.37 14.24 -7.39
C GLY A 775 11.78 15.65 -7.59
N LEU A 776 10.76 16.00 -6.81
CA LEU A 776 10.10 17.30 -6.86
C LEU A 776 11.04 18.45 -6.47
N LEU A 777 11.94 18.23 -5.50
CA LEU A 777 13.00 19.18 -5.14
C LEU A 777 13.99 19.35 -6.30
N ARG A 778 14.38 18.26 -6.97
CA ARG A 778 15.31 18.28 -8.11
C ARG A 778 14.73 19.02 -9.31
N GLU A 779 13.43 18.87 -9.55
CA GLU A 779 12.69 19.56 -10.61
C GLU A 779 12.34 21.01 -10.27
N GLY A 780 12.56 21.45 -9.03
CA GLY A 780 12.17 22.78 -8.54
C GLY A 780 10.66 22.97 -8.42
N ARG A 781 9.89 21.87 -8.41
CA ARG A 781 8.43 21.87 -8.23
C ARG A 781 8.02 21.98 -6.78
N LEU A 782 8.92 21.63 -5.87
CA LEU A 782 8.77 21.81 -4.43
C LEU A 782 9.94 22.66 -3.93
N ALA A 783 9.66 23.72 -3.16
CA ALA A 783 10.68 24.56 -2.55
C ALA A 783 10.32 24.87 -1.09
N ALA A 784 11.27 24.73 -0.17
CA ALA A 784 11.04 25.08 1.23
C ALA A 784 10.93 26.60 1.39
N ILE A 785 9.89 27.05 2.10
CA ILE A 785 9.72 28.46 2.44
C ILE A 785 10.57 28.76 3.68
N ASN A 786 11.36 29.83 3.64
CA ASN A 786 12.15 30.26 4.78
C ASN A 786 11.23 30.81 5.89
N GLN A 787 11.27 30.19 7.07
CA GLN A 787 10.45 30.55 8.24
C GLN A 787 11.20 31.36 9.31
N GLU A 788 12.42 31.82 9.03
CA GLU A 788 13.16 32.67 9.96
C GLU A 788 12.43 34.00 10.23
N PRO A 789 12.55 34.56 11.45
CA PRO A 789 11.91 35.83 11.82
C PRO A 789 12.28 36.95 10.85
N ILE A 790 11.26 37.57 10.24
CA ILE A 790 11.44 38.51 9.14
C ILE A 790 12.19 39.77 9.58
N VAL A 791 11.99 40.23 10.81
CA VAL A 791 12.68 41.40 11.36
C VAL A 791 14.15 41.11 11.61
N SER A 792 14.50 39.89 12.07
CA SER A 792 15.90 39.46 12.22
C SER A 792 16.62 39.45 10.89
N ARG A 793 16.01 38.80 9.88
CA ARG A 793 16.56 38.73 8.54
C ARG A 793 16.77 40.12 7.94
N ALA A 794 15.82 41.03 8.12
CA ALA A 794 15.97 42.40 7.66
C ALA A 794 17.17 43.08 8.31
N ILE A 795 17.32 42.99 9.64
CA ILE A 795 18.45 43.58 10.37
C ILE A 795 19.79 42.96 9.92
N ASP A 796 19.85 41.63 9.80
CA ASP A 796 21.06 40.91 9.38
C ASP A 796 21.44 41.26 7.93
N GLN A 797 20.46 41.38 7.02
CA GLN A 797 20.67 41.81 5.64
C GLN A 797 21.21 43.26 5.57
N ILE A 798 20.68 44.16 6.41
CA ILE A 798 21.14 45.55 6.52
C ILE A 798 22.62 45.58 6.97
N MET A 799 23.03 44.66 7.84
CA MET A 799 24.43 44.49 8.26
C MET A 799 25.29 43.82 7.18
N ALA A 800 24.80 42.77 6.51
CA ALA A 800 25.56 41.96 5.55
C ALA A 800 25.86 42.68 4.23
N GLN A 801 24.97 43.57 3.76
CA GLN A 801 25.25 44.42 2.60
C GLN A 801 26.45 45.37 2.81
N ALA A 802 26.98 45.50 4.03
CA ALA A 802 28.20 46.25 4.32
C ALA A 802 29.49 45.50 3.92
N ASP A 803 29.58 44.20 4.21
CA ASP A 803 30.80 43.41 3.94
C ASP A 803 31.05 43.28 2.41
N GLN A 804 29.99 43.29 1.59
CA GLN A 804 30.13 43.20 0.12
C GLN A 804 30.61 44.52 -0.52
N VAL A 805 30.19 45.67 0.01
CA VAL A 805 30.52 47.00 -0.55
C VAL A 805 31.89 47.49 -0.06
N ASP A 806 32.31 47.13 1.16
CA ASP A 806 33.66 47.42 1.64
C ASP A 806 34.73 46.60 0.89
N ILE A 807 34.41 45.38 0.42
CA ILE A 807 35.31 44.58 -0.45
C ILE A 807 35.46 45.22 -1.84
N ASP A 808 34.38 45.76 -2.42
CA ASP A 808 34.44 46.41 -3.73
C ASP A 808 35.10 47.81 -3.67
N LEU A 809 35.10 48.48 -2.51
CA LEU A 809 35.81 49.76 -2.29
C LEU A 809 37.30 49.58 -1.97
N ASP A 810 37.72 48.46 -1.39
CA ASP A 810 39.15 48.13 -1.16
C ASP A 810 39.84 47.54 -2.42
N ILE A 811 39.08 47.17 -3.46
CA ILE A 811 39.59 46.65 -4.74
C ILE A 811 39.65 47.75 -5.83
N ALA A 812 39.09 48.94 -5.59
CA ALA A 812 39.03 50.05 -6.55
C ALA A 812 40.21 51.04 -6.46
#